data_AF-A0A2K8SEK4-F1
#
_entry.id   AF-A0A2K8SEK4-F1
#
_cell.length_a   1.000
_cell.length_b   1.000
_cell.length_c   1.000
_cell.angle_alpha   90.00
_cell.angle_beta   90.00
_cell.angle_gamma   90.00
#
_symmetry.space_group_name_H-M   'P 1'
#
loop_
_entity.id
_entity.type
_entity.pdbx_description
1 polymer ?
#
loop_
_entity_poly.entity_id
_entity_poly.type
_entity_poly.pdbx_seq_one_letter_code
_entity_poly.pdbx_strand_id
1 'polypeptide(L)'
;MEINLYAPVDCEVKSITKCSDEVFSQKMLGDGIVIVPDNGRFVLPFDKAKCKMTFDTKHAYGFKINNEIEVLIHCGIDTVKLNGKPFTQKVKLEQNLKLNDPIFEVDLEILKENNITSETPIVFDPTSAQDIKVINLKEGKYKKGELICKISYKPLVAQKKDTQLKEFKSKYQIASELFVNAVGGRKNFSRVYNCMTRLRFNINDKTKVDEAKIKTNELVKGINWTGDELQIIIGGGECYKVREEIEKEENYSGSTQEVKEKVKKSLGTIVVEGIAGIMVPIIPVLMAAGIFGALYAILLQSNAIVNPEAGFANADIFSVLMYILSKVSLNLIGVFFIYNTVKYLGGSTIVAILIGLILTSRFLFASVGVSSSDEWKFGELMSESNYGITGWFLFKIGNYPIVVKAYEGSVLPFILSGFICFYADKWIKTWMPSAIDIVFRSALVIILTIIPVMFIAGPILSLLEFLMAQFVTLIGQKLPWGLGVALFALMWQPLVLTGVHVAVAMTLMLPMISQSPVPSEMLPAVPIAVMGQLGACIGIAIFSKNGNLKQLALSSIPAGVFGITEPVIYGVNLPKIKPFLIGCVASFAGALLCGATGVVQNTVGPQGILALLSYDKTLDKVFLLLSFVIAIGVGILLTFIFYKERKNEYKYSVKISNKMKNILRKIKFENMTSFDQRAKKLSLDIKEQEQVIKDYEKYIQKLLKLEAKLARLNGAEEKHKTSLYKKAIKAQKNEKLDQEKIDIIVEKYNSYNLSEKINPINLEKDNLIKENELLVKKYQKTIKELETLSEKFVEEISKETDKVELLQYKNLYWNAINAVEVGYGFEEKKKIYFTKQEKQNLLTIN
;
A
#
# COMPACT_ATOMS: atom_id res chain seq x y z
N MET A 1 -7.02 22.65 -53.21
CA MET A 1 -8.23 23.48 -53.02
C MET A 1 -7.89 24.91 -53.41
N GLU A 2 -8.89 25.71 -53.80
CA GLU A 2 -8.69 27.11 -54.20
C GLU A 2 -9.57 28.03 -53.35
N ILE A 3 -9.03 29.18 -52.94
CA ILE A 3 -9.76 30.26 -52.26
C ILE A 3 -9.67 31.53 -53.11
N ASN A 4 -10.79 32.22 -53.24
CA ASN A 4 -10.85 33.53 -53.87
C ASN A 4 -10.46 34.61 -52.86
N LEU A 5 -9.54 35.51 -53.23
CA LEU A 5 -9.17 36.68 -52.44
C LEU A 5 -9.69 37.94 -53.14
N TYR A 6 -10.60 38.65 -52.48
CA TYR A 6 -11.21 39.88 -52.96
C TYR A 6 -10.55 41.12 -52.33
N ALA A 7 -10.69 42.28 -52.95
CA ALA A 7 -10.17 43.53 -52.38
C ALA A 7 -10.96 43.90 -51.11
N PRO A 8 -10.32 43.97 -49.91
CA PRO A 8 -11.01 44.29 -48.67
C PRO A 8 -11.37 45.79 -48.57
N VAL A 9 -10.79 46.61 -49.44
CA VAL A 9 -10.96 48.06 -49.52
C VAL A 9 -10.54 48.53 -50.92
N ASP A 10 -10.87 49.76 -51.31
CA ASP A 10 -10.28 50.36 -52.51
C ASP A 10 -8.77 50.51 -52.25
N CYS A 11 -7.95 49.89 -53.09
CA CYS A 11 -6.52 49.78 -52.84
C CYS A 11 -5.69 49.56 -54.10
N GLU A 12 -4.39 49.82 -53.99
CA GLU A 12 -3.39 49.33 -54.92
C GLU A 12 -2.82 48.00 -54.39
N VAL A 13 -2.85 46.96 -55.22
CA VAL A 13 -2.36 45.62 -54.89
C VAL A 13 -0.99 45.39 -55.51
N LYS A 14 -0.05 44.86 -54.71
CA LYS A 14 1.29 44.46 -55.14
C LYS A 14 1.61 43.04 -54.67
N SER A 15 2.57 42.40 -55.34
CA SER A 15 3.18 41.15 -54.85
C SER A 15 3.71 41.34 -53.44
N ILE A 16 3.54 40.34 -52.56
CA ILE A 16 4.06 40.37 -51.19
C ILE A 16 5.57 40.63 -51.14
N THR A 17 6.32 40.19 -52.15
CA THR A 17 7.77 40.43 -52.28
C THR A 17 8.14 41.91 -52.44
N LYS A 18 7.17 42.80 -52.72
CA LYS A 18 7.34 44.24 -52.82
C LYS A 18 6.90 44.99 -51.54
N CYS A 19 6.53 44.26 -50.48
CA CYS A 19 6.24 44.85 -49.18
C CYS A 19 7.49 45.54 -48.62
N SER A 20 7.31 46.69 -47.97
CA SER A 20 8.42 47.44 -47.36
C SER A 20 9.04 46.75 -46.14
N ASP A 21 8.34 45.80 -45.51
CA ASP A 21 8.83 45.02 -44.39
C ASP A 21 9.51 43.71 -44.84
N GLU A 22 10.70 43.43 -44.29
CA GLU A 22 11.52 42.27 -44.66
C GLU A 22 10.89 40.92 -44.25
N VAL A 23 10.17 40.86 -43.12
CA VAL A 23 9.54 39.62 -42.63
C VAL A 23 8.45 39.18 -43.60
N PHE A 24 7.68 40.13 -44.13
CA PHE A 24 6.62 39.87 -45.11
C PHE A 24 7.18 39.66 -46.52
N SER A 25 8.10 40.52 -46.98
CA SER A 25 8.65 40.42 -48.35
C SER A 25 9.49 39.17 -48.60
N GLN A 26 10.14 38.63 -47.57
CA GLN A 26 10.83 37.34 -47.62
C GLN A 26 9.91 36.13 -47.39
N LYS A 27 8.59 36.35 -47.25
CA LYS A 27 7.56 35.31 -47.03
C LYS A 27 7.77 34.47 -45.75
N MET A 28 8.44 35.02 -44.73
CA MET A 28 8.71 34.28 -43.49
C MET A 28 7.43 33.88 -42.74
N LEU A 29 6.38 34.71 -42.86
CA LEU A 29 5.05 34.46 -42.27
C LEU A 29 4.06 33.80 -43.24
N GLY A 30 4.53 33.40 -44.43
CA GLY A 30 3.71 32.79 -45.48
C GLY A 30 3.64 33.56 -46.78
N ASP A 31 3.11 32.92 -47.81
CA ASP A 31 2.85 33.56 -49.11
C ASP A 31 1.57 34.40 -49.07
N GLY A 32 1.45 35.39 -49.93
CA GLY A 32 0.33 36.33 -49.88
C GLY A 32 0.47 37.52 -50.82
N ILE A 33 -0.19 38.63 -50.44
CA ILE A 33 -0.15 39.91 -51.14
C ILE A 33 0.04 41.06 -50.15
N VAL A 34 0.47 42.22 -50.64
CA VAL A 34 0.42 43.47 -49.89
C VAL A 34 -0.48 44.45 -50.62
N ILE A 35 -1.32 45.17 -49.87
CA ILE A 35 -2.19 46.21 -50.42
C ILE A 35 -1.89 47.57 -49.79
N VAL A 36 -2.06 48.64 -50.56
CA VAL A 36 -1.99 50.02 -50.08
C VAL A 36 -3.41 50.59 -50.16
N PRO A 37 -4.09 50.82 -49.01
CA PRO A 37 -5.48 51.25 -48.99
C PRO A 37 -5.63 52.73 -49.37
N ASP A 38 -6.63 53.03 -50.21
CA ASP A 38 -7.03 54.40 -50.55
C ASP A 38 -8.01 54.96 -49.49
N ASN A 39 -8.71 54.10 -48.74
CA ASN A 39 -9.60 54.51 -47.67
C ASN A 39 -9.53 53.55 -46.45
N GLY A 40 -10.10 53.98 -45.33
CA GLY A 40 -9.92 53.33 -44.04
C GLY A 40 -10.88 52.19 -43.69
N ARG A 41 -11.84 51.80 -44.54
CA ARG A 41 -12.93 50.89 -44.14
C ARG A 41 -12.74 49.48 -44.69
N PHE A 42 -12.21 48.58 -43.87
CA PHE A 42 -11.87 47.21 -44.27
C PHE A 42 -13.02 46.23 -44.06
N VAL A 43 -13.27 45.40 -45.07
CA VAL A 43 -14.23 44.28 -45.01
C VAL A 43 -13.55 42.93 -45.22
N LEU A 44 -14.27 41.84 -44.92
CA LEU A 44 -13.77 40.49 -45.15
C LEU A 44 -13.53 40.23 -46.65
N PRO A 45 -12.30 39.85 -47.05
CA PRO A 45 -11.96 39.60 -48.44
C PRO A 45 -12.16 38.12 -48.88
N PHE A 46 -12.95 37.35 -48.13
CA PHE A 46 -13.17 35.91 -48.34
C PHE A 46 -14.65 35.57 -48.31
N ASP A 47 -15.06 34.49 -48.98
CA ASP A 47 -16.46 34.04 -49.02
C ASP A 47 -17.04 33.80 -47.62
N LYS A 48 -16.31 33.06 -46.78
CA LYS A 48 -16.62 32.78 -45.38
C LYS A 48 -15.34 32.60 -44.58
N ALA A 49 -15.26 33.22 -43.40
CA ALA A 49 -14.16 32.99 -42.49
C ALA A 49 -14.59 33.14 -41.03
N LYS A 50 -13.85 32.52 -40.12
CA LYS A 50 -14.04 32.68 -38.67
C LYS A 50 -12.88 33.48 -38.09
N CYS A 51 -13.16 34.55 -37.36
CA CYS A 51 -12.12 35.30 -36.65
C CYS A 51 -11.56 34.46 -35.50
N LYS A 52 -10.26 34.16 -35.53
CA LYS A 52 -9.58 33.32 -34.54
C LYS A 52 -8.60 34.10 -33.67
N MET A 53 -8.17 35.27 -34.14
CA MET A 53 -7.20 36.08 -33.44
C MET A 53 -7.48 37.57 -33.69
N THR A 54 -7.42 38.35 -32.63
CA THR A 54 -7.44 39.81 -32.65
C THR A 54 -6.34 40.28 -31.70
N PHE A 55 -5.50 41.23 -32.13
CA PHE A 55 -4.43 41.76 -31.29
C PHE A 55 -4.93 42.92 -30.42
N ASP A 56 -4.34 43.12 -29.24
CA ASP A 56 -4.74 44.18 -28.29
C ASP A 56 -4.65 45.58 -28.90
N THR A 57 -3.66 45.80 -29.76
CA THR A 57 -3.44 47.07 -30.49
C THR A 57 -4.26 47.18 -31.79
N LYS A 58 -5.14 46.21 -32.07
CA LYS A 58 -6.17 46.25 -33.14
C LYS A 58 -5.68 46.47 -34.57
N HIS A 59 -4.39 46.28 -34.82
CA HIS A 59 -3.77 46.48 -36.12
C HIS A 59 -3.68 45.19 -36.95
N ALA A 60 -3.93 44.03 -36.35
CA ALA A 60 -3.83 42.73 -37.03
C ALA A 60 -4.97 41.79 -36.64
N TYR A 61 -5.40 40.98 -37.61
CA TYR A 61 -6.56 40.10 -37.50
C TYR A 61 -6.29 38.76 -38.17
N GLY A 62 -6.43 37.68 -37.41
CA GLY A 62 -6.28 36.31 -37.90
C GLY A 62 -7.63 35.66 -38.15
N PHE A 63 -7.79 35.07 -39.33
CA PHE A 63 -9.00 34.36 -39.74
C PHE A 63 -8.68 32.92 -40.13
N LYS A 64 -9.66 32.04 -39.91
CA LYS A 64 -9.63 30.66 -40.40
C LYS A 64 -10.68 30.48 -41.48
N ILE A 65 -10.25 30.09 -42.67
CA ILE A 65 -11.11 29.87 -43.84
C ILE A 65 -11.36 28.37 -43.98
N ASN A 66 -12.62 27.98 -44.20
CA ASN A 66 -13.07 26.59 -44.35
C ASN A 66 -12.63 25.63 -43.22
N ASN A 67 -12.33 26.13 -42.02
CA ASN A 67 -11.72 25.39 -40.90
C ASN A 67 -10.35 24.75 -41.20
N GLU A 68 -9.69 25.13 -42.29
CA GLU A 68 -8.45 24.49 -42.75
C GLU A 68 -7.28 25.47 -42.69
N ILE A 69 -7.33 26.55 -43.49
CA ILE A 69 -6.22 27.48 -43.68
C ILE A 69 -6.38 28.72 -42.81
N GLU A 70 -5.27 29.20 -42.26
CA GLU A 70 -5.21 30.41 -41.44
C GLU A 70 -4.58 31.57 -42.23
N VAL A 71 -5.18 32.74 -42.12
CA VAL A 71 -4.77 33.96 -42.82
C VAL A 71 -4.66 35.12 -41.85
N LEU A 72 -3.60 35.91 -42.01
CA LEU A 72 -3.35 37.11 -41.23
C LEU A 72 -3.52 38.33 -42.14
N ILE A 73 -4.37 39.27 -41.71
CA ILE A 73 -4.46 40.61 -42.27
C ILE A 73 -3.81 41.56 -41.27
N HIS A 74 -2.71 42.19 -41.67
CA HIS A 74 -1.93 43.11 -40.84
C HIS A 74 -2.00 44.50 -41.45
N CYS A 75 -2.58 45.49 -40.78
CA CYS A 75 -2.79 46.82 -41.31
C CYS A 75 -1.75 47.82 -40.78
N GLY A 76 -0.89 48.27 -41.69
CA GLY A 76 0.22 49.16 -41.41
C GLY A 76 1.36 48.47 -40.66
N ILE A 77 2.59 48.68 -41.13
CA ILE A 77 3.81 48.15 -40.50
C ILE A 77 4.17 49.07 -39.33
N ASP A 78 4.65 48.54 -38.21
CA ASP A 78 5.05 49.31 -37.01
C ASP A 78 3.92 50.07 -36.26
N THR A 79 2.65 49.82 -36.61
CA THR A 79 1.49 50.50 -36.01
C THR A 79 1.26 50.18 -34.53
N VAL A 80 1.93 49.16 -33.98
CA VAL A 80 1.95 48.85 -32.53
C VAL A 80 2.37 50.08 -31.71
N LYS A 81 3.27 50.93 -32.22
CA LYS A 81 3.73 52.17 -31.58
C LYS A 81 2.60 53.16 -31.31
N LEU A 82 1.48 53.06 -32.03
CA LEU A 82 0.32 53.93 -31.89
C LEU A 82 -0.71 53.44 -30.86
N ASN A 83 -0.45 52.31 -30.17
CA ASN A 83 -1.30 51.74 -29.12
C ASN A 83 -2.78 51.62 -29.51
N GLY A 84 -3.06 51.29 -30.78
CA GLY A 84 -4.41 51.06 -31.29
C GLY A 84 -5.28 52.31 -31.47
N LYS A 85 -4.74 53.53 -31.28
CA LYS A 85 -5.47 54.80 -31.45
C LYS A 85 -6.13 54.99 -32.83
N PRO A 86 -5.48 54.66 -33.98
CA PRO A 86 -6.10 54.88 -35.29
C PRO A 86 -7.10 53.79 -35.67
N PHE A 87 -7.27 52.72 -34.88
CA PHE A 87 -8.06 51.55 -35.26
C PHE A 87 -9.36 51.42 -34.47
N THR A 88 -10.46 51.26 -35.20
CA THR A 88 -11.77 50.90 -34.64
C THR A 88 -12.16 49.48 -35.06
N GLN A 89 -12.04 48.53 -34.14
CA GLN A 89 -12.42 47.13 -34.34
C GLN A 89 -13.95 46.98 -34.44
N LYS A 90 -14.43 46.25 -35.46
CA LYS A 90 -15.86 45.91 -35.66
C LYS A 90 -16.14 44.42 -35.46
N VAL A 91 -15.14 43.56 -35.67
CA VAL A 91 -15.23 42.11 -35.51
C VAL A 91 -14.98 41.65 -34.07
N LYS A 92 -15.66 40.59 -33.60
CA LYS A 92 -15.39 39.91 -32.32
C LYS A 92 -14.67 38.57 -32.52
N LEU A 93 -13.90 38.15 -31.51
CA LEU A 93 -13.25 36.83 -31.50
C LEU A 93 -14.28 35.70 -31.62
N GLU A 94 -13.96 34.64 -32.36
CA GLU A 94 -14.82 33.51 -32.69
C GLU A 94 -16.07 33.83 -33.54
N GLN A 95 -16.20 35.06 -34.05
CA GLN A 95 -17.30 35.45 -34.94
C GLN A 95 -17.13 34.84 -36.35
N ASN A 96 -18.22 34.26 -36.88
CA ASN A 96 -18.28 33.85 -38.29
C ASN A 96 -18.71 35.04 -39.15
N LEU A 97 -17.99 35.26 -40.25
CA LEU A 97 -18.17 36.39 -41.17
C LEU A 97 -18.34 35.87 -42.59
N LYS A 98 -19.02 36.66 -43.41
CA LYS A 98 -19.17 36.46 -44.86
C LYS A 98 -18.48 37.60 -45.62
N LEU A 99 -18.27 37.38 -46.92
CA LEU A 99 -17.71 38.38 -47.82
C LEU A 99 -18.40 39.73 -47.64
N ASN A 100 -17.61 40.81 -47.56
CA ASN A 100 -18.03 42.19 -47.33
C ASN A 100 -18.52 42.56 -45.92
N ASP A 101 -18.53 41.64 -44.95
CA ASP A 101 -18.78 42.01 -43.56
C ASP A 101 -17.65 42.92 -43.02
N PRO A 102 -17.97 43.97 -42.24
CA PRO A 102 -16.98 44.91 -41.72
C PRO A 102 -16.05 44.26 -40.70
N ILE A 103 -14.73 44.46 -40.85
CA ILE A 103 -13.73 43.93 -39.92
C ILE A 103 -13.24 45.03 -38.96
N PHE A 104 -12.66 46.09 -39.52
CA PHE A 104 -12.12 47.22 -38.77
C PHE A 104 -12.10 48.48 -39.64
N GLU A 105 -11.99 49.63 -38.98
CA GLU A 105 -11.76 50.92 -39.63
C GLU A 105 -10.41 51.48 -39.15
N VAL A 106 -9.65 52.11 -40.04
CA VAL A 106 -8.36 52.76 -39.76
C VAL A 106 -8.36 54.20 -40.25
N ASP A 107 -7.87 55.11 -39.42
CA ASP A 107 -7.62 56.49 -39.81
C ASP A 107 -6.25 56.61 -40.51
N LEU A 108 -6.27 56.74 -41.84
CA LEU A 108 -5.07 56.80 -42.67
C LEU A 108 -4.32 58.13 -42.53
N GLU A 109 -4.98 59.22 -42.11
CA GLU A 109 -4.32 60.51 -41.91
C GLU A 109 -3.37 60.44 -40.71
N ILE A 110 -3.80 59.80 -39.62
CA ILE A 110 -2.98 59.57 -38.43
C ILE A 110 -1.73 58.74 -38.76
N LEU A 111 -1.86 57.73 -39.64
CA LEU A 111 -0.70 56.95 -40.08
C LEU A 111 0.30 57.81 -40.84
N LYS A 112 -0.19 58.68 -41.74
CA LYS A 112 0.63 59.59 -42.54
C LYS A 112 1.33 60.64 -41.68
N GLU A 113 0.64 61.25 -40.71
CA GLU A 113 1.22 62.22 -39.78
C GLU A 113 2.36 61.64 -38.94
N ASN A 114 2.31 60.33 -38.64
CA ASN A 114 3.32 59.64 -37.86
C ASN A 114 4.41 58.97 -38.73
N ASN A 115 4.46 59.26 -40.04
CA ASN A 115 5.38 58.64 -41.00
C ASN A 115 5.32 57.09 -41.01
N ILE A 116 4.14 56.51 -40.77
CA ILE A 116 3.92 55.07 -40.79
C ILE A 116 3.23 54.66 -42.10
N THR A 117 3.74 53.60 -42.74
CA THR A 117 3.17 53.07 -43.98
C THR A 117 1.79 52.46 -43.75
N SER A 118 0.87 52.68 -44.69
CA SER A 118 -0.46 52.05 -44.70
C SER A 118 -0.46 50.68 -45.40
N GLU A 119 0.71 50.21 -45.85
CA GLU A 119 0.85 48.87 -46.42
C GLU A 119 0.26 47.81 -45.50
N THR A 120 -0.65 47.01 -46.05
CA THR A 120 -1.41 46.01 -45.34
C THR A 120 -1.12 44.63 -45.94
N PRO A 121 -0.19 43.86 -45.37
CA PRO A 121 0.04 42.48 -45.78
C PRO A 121 -1.15 41.57 -45.47
N ILE A 122 -1.50 40.71 -46.44
CA ILE A 122 -2.45 39.61 -46.30
C ILE A 122 -1.69 38.31 -46.62
N VAL A 123 -1.36 37.54 -45.59
CA VAL A 123 -0.49 36.35 -45.69
C VAL A 123 -1.14 35.11 -45.12
N PHE A 124 -0.87 33.96 -45.74
CA PHE A 124 -1.44 32.66 -45.37
C PHE A 124 -0.40 31.81 -44.64
N ASP A 125 -0.76 31.34 -43.45
CA ASP A 125 0.18 30.66 -42.55
C ASP A 125 0.65 29.31 -43.16
N PRO A 126 1.96 29.14 -43.42
CA PRO A 126 2.51 27.93 -44.04
C PRO A 126 2.41 26.69 -43.14
N THR A 127 2.13 26.86 -41.84
CA THR A 127 1.89 25.75 -40.91
C THR A 127 0.46 25.21 -40.98
N SER A 128 -0.46 25.95 -41.59
CA SER A 128 -1.89 25.58 -41.69
C SER A 128 -2.24 24.75 -42.93
N ALA A 129 -1.44 24.83 -44.00
CA ALA A 129 -1.62 24.09 -45.24
C ALA A 129 -0.30 23.89 -46.01
N GLN A 130 -0.24 22.87 -46.89
CA GLN A 130 0.92 22.60 -47.75
C GLN A 130 0.77 23.27 -49.13
N ASP A 131 1.90 23.54 -49.80
CA ASP A 131 1.96 24.07 -51.16
C ASP A 131 1.11 25.34 -51.39
N ILE A 132 1.06 26.24 -50.41
CA ILE A 132 0.32 27.51 -50.54
C ILE A 132 0.97 28.37 -51.63
N LYS A 133 0.21 28.71 -52.67
CA LYS A 133 0.67 29.55 -53.79
C LYS A 133 -0.39 30.55 -54.20
N VAL A 134 0.04 31.79 -54.44
CA VAL A 134 -0.78 32.82 -55.09
C VAL A 134 -0.81 32.59 -56.59
N ILE A 135 -2.00 32.44 -57.17
CA ILE A 135 -2.23 32.18 -58.59
C ILE A 135 -3.01 33.35 -59.21
N ASN A 136 -2.63 33.73 -60.43
CA ASN A 136 -3.29 34.77 -61.23
C ASN A 136 -3.35 36.16 -60.57
N LEU A 137 -2.33 36.52 -59.79
CA LEU A 137 -2.20 37.88 -59.27
C LEU A 137 -1.93 38.88 -60.41
N LYS A 138 -2.74 39.93 -60.49
CA LYS A 138 -2.44 41.12 -61.30
C LYS A 138 -2.20 42.29 -60.35
N GLU A 139 -1.08 42.98 -60.51
CA GLU A 139 -0.79 44.19 -59.73
C GLU A 139 -1.52 45.38 -60.36
N GLY A 140 -2.00 46.31 -59.53
CA GLY A 140 -2.75 47.48 -60.00
C GLY A 140 -3.78 47.97 -58.98
N LYS A 141 -4.64 48.88 -59.42
CA LYS A 141 -5.72 49.44 -58.59
C LYS A 141 -6.97 48.58 -58.66
N TYR A 142 -7.56 48.30 -57.51
CA TYR A 142 -8.76 47.49 -57.33
C TYR A 142 -9.78 48.25 -56.50
N LYS A 143 -11.06 48.11 -56.85
CA LYS A 143 -12.17 48.55 -56.01
C LYS A 143 -12.57 47.47 -55.02
N LYS A 144 -13.06 47.87 -53.86
CA LYS A 144 -13.57 46.97 -52.81
C LYS A 144 -14.52 45.94 -53.40
N GLY A 145 -14.27 44.67 -53.11
CA GLY A 145 -15.07 43.52 -53.56
C GLY A 145 -14.67 42.94 -54.92
N GLU A 146 -13.72 43.55 -55.65
CA GLU A 146 -13.18 42.97 -56.88
C GLU A 146 -12.25 41.78 -56.58
N LEU A 147 -12.25 40.76 -57.44
CA LEU A 147 -11.40 39.58 -57.28
C LEU A 147 -9.95 39.93 -57.64
N ILE A 148 -9.05 39.80 -56.67
CA ILE A 148 -7.62 40.11 -56.83
C ILE A 148 -6.88 38.90 -57.42
N CYS A 149 -6.97 37.76 -56.74
CA CYS A 149 -6.25 36.54 -57.09
C CYS A 149 -6.91 35.30 -56.48
N LYS A 150 -6.36 34.14 -56.80
CA LYS A 150 -6.73 32.87 -56.18
C LYS A 150 -5.57 32.29 -55.39
N ILE A 151 -5.87 31.66 -54.26
CA ILE A 151 -4.89 31.00 -53.40
C ILE A 151 -5.10 29.50 -53.53
N SER A 152 -4.11 28.80 -54.10
CA SER A 152 -4.13 27.35 -54.18
C SER A 152 -3.33 26.76 -53.03
N TYR A 153 -3.89 25.73 -52.39
CA TYR A 153 -3.25 25.02 -51.30
C TYR A 153 -3.64 23.54 -51.30
N LYS A 154 -2.80 22.71 -50.69
CA LYS A 154 -3.13 21.33 -50.32
C LYS A 154 -3.45 21.30 -48.83
N PRO A 155 -4.65 20.84 -48.42
CA PRO A 155 -4.95 20.70 -47.01
C PRO A 155 -3.96 19.71 -46.38
N LEU A 156 -3.50 20.01 -45.18
CA LEU A 156 -2.77 19.03 -44.39
C LEU A 156 -3.69 17.82 -44.18
N VAL A 157 -3.33 16.68 -44.76
CA VAL A 157 -4.03 15.42 -44.48
C VAL A 157 -3.98 15.24 -42.97
N ALA A 158 -5.15 15.26 -42.31
CA ALA A 158 -5.24 15.04 -40.87
C ALA A 158 -4.41 13.80 -40.53
N GLN A 159 -3.42 13.95 -39.66
CA GLN A 159 -2.69 12.80 -39.12
C GLN A 159 -3.74 11.80 -38.67
N LYS A 160 -3.69 10.57 -39.23
CA LYS A 160 -4.50 9.47 -38.74
C LYS A 160 -4.32 9.42 -37.23
N LYS A 161 -5.39 9.69 -36.48
CA LYS A 161 -5.44 9.45 -35.05
C LYS A 161 -4.97 8.02 -34.81
N ASP A 162 -4.05 7.82 -33.87
CA ASP A 162 -3.57 6.50 -33.48
C ASP A 162 -4.73 5.76 -32.77
N THR A 163 -5.58 5.12 -33.58
CA THR A 163 -6.80 4.40 -33.15
C THR A 163 -6.49 3.00 -32.65
N GLN A 164 -5.22 2.58 -32.66
CA GLN A 164 -4.81 1.33 -32.06
C GLN A 164 -4.68 1.49 -30.54
N LEU A 165 -5.40 0.62 -29.82
CA LEU A 165 -5.29 0.52 -28.38
C LEU A 165 -3.90 -0.01 -28.03
N LYS A 166 -3.03 0.84 -27.47
CA LYS A 166 -1.71 0.41 -27.01
C LYS A 166 -1.88 -0.61 -25.88
N GLU A 167 -1.18 -1.74 -26.00
CA GLU A 167 -1.24 -2.80 -24.99
C GLU A 167 -0.82 -2.24 -23.63
N PHE A 168 -1.71 -2.36 -22.65
CA PHE A 168 -1.41 -1.94 -21.29
C PHE A 168 -0.60 -3.04 -20.60
N LYS A 169 0.70 -2.82 -20.43
CA LYS A 169 1.51 -3.62 -19.51
C LYS A 169 1.60 -2.90 -18.16
N SER A 170 1.23 -3.60 -17.09
CA SER A 170 1.38 -3.04 -15.74
C SER A 170 2.86 -2.86 -15.40
N LYS A 171 3.17 -1.95 -14.47
CA LYS A 171 4.56 -1.79 -14.00
C LYS A 171 5.14 -3.09 -13.42
N TYR A 172 4.28 -3.95 -12.88
CA TYR A 172 4.66 -5.25 -12.33
C TYR A 172 4.95 -6.27 -13.42
N GLN A 173 4.24 -6.21 -14.54
CA GLN A 173 4.48 -7.06 -15.72
C GLN A 173 5.79 -6.67 -16.40
N ILE A 174 6.05 -5.36 -16.56
CA ILE A 174 7.33 -4.86 -17.07
C ILE A 174 8.49 -5.30 -16.16
N ALA A 175 8.31 -5.21 -14.83
CA ALA A 175 9.30 -5.67 -13.87
C ALA A 175 9.47 -7.19 -13.87
N SER A 176 8.39 -7.96 -14.02
CA SER A 176 8.43 -9.43 -14.19
C SER A 176 9.31 -9.81 -15.37
N GLU A 177 8.98 -9.30 -16.57
CA GLU A 177 9.71 -9.58 -17.81
C GLU A 177 11.19 -9.21 -17.67
N LEU A 178 11.48 -8.04 -17.09
CA LEU A 178 12.85 -7.58 -16.87
C LEU A 178 13.61 -8.47 -15.89
N PHE A 179 13.01 -8.82 -14.75
CA PHE A 179 13.67 -9.64 -13.73
C PHE A 179 13.91 -11.06 -14.22
N VAL A 180 12.94 -11.71 -14.86
CA VAL A 180 13.09 -13.06 -15.41
C VAL A 180 14.22 -13.10 -16.44
N ASN A 181 14.29 -12.10 -17.32
CA ASN A 181 15.37 -12.00 -18.31
C ASN A 181 16.72 -11.73 -17.65
N ALA A 182 16.78 -10.81 -16.69
CA ALA A 182 18.02 -10.43 -16.02
C ALA A 182 18.58 -11.52 -15.11
N VAL A 183 17.75 -12.43 -14.58
CA VAL A 183 18.25 -13.60 -13.82
C VAL A 183 18.72 -14.75 -14.72
N GLY A 184 18.81 -14.57 -16.04
CA GLY A 184 19.26 -15.60 -16.98
C GLY A 184 18.13 -16.48 -17.54
N GLY A 185 16.89 -16.00 -17.47
CA GLY A 185 15.70 -16.67 -17.99
C GLY A 185 15.12 -17.74 -17.05
N ARG A 186 13.95 -18.27 -17.41
CA ARG A 186 13.18 -19.23 -16.58
C ARG A 186 13.99 -20.46 -16.14
N LYS A 187 14.91 -20.95 -16.99
CA LYS A 187 15.72 -22.14 -16.73
C LYS A 187 16.77 -21.92 -15.63
N ASN A 188 17.08 -20.66 -15.30
CA ASN A 188 18.16 -20.33 -14.37
C ASN A 188 17.72 -20.13 -12.92
N PHE A 189 16.42 -20.28 -12.62
CA PHE A 189 15.94 -20.27 -11.25
C PHE A 189 14.95 -21.39 -10.98
N SER A 190 15.06 -22.03 -9.82
CA SER A 190 14.20 -23.15 -9.43
C SER A 190 12.87 -22.66 -8.85
N ARG A 191 12.89 -21.52 -8.13
CA ARG A 191 11.76 -21.01 -7.36
C ARG A 191 11.75 -19.49 -7.35
N VAL A 192 10.56 -18.89 -7.42
CA VAL A 192 10.31 -17.48 -7.13
C VAL A 192 9.29 -17.37 -6.02
N TYR A 193 9.54 -16.53 -5.02
CA TYR A 193 8.61 -16.28 -3.93
C TYR A 193 8.88 -14.91 -3.33
N ASN A 194 7.98 -14.39 -2.48
CA ASN A 194 8.16 -13.07 -1.90
C ASN A 194 7.79 -13.02 -0.43
N CYS A 195 8.44 -12.11 0.30
CA CYS A 195 7.94 -11.63 1.59
C CYS A 195 7.24 -10.27 1.39
N MET A 196 6.96 -9.55 2.48
CA MET A 196 6.28 -8.24 2.42
C MET A 196 7.07 -7.21 1.61
N THR A 197 8.41 -7.27 1.60
CA THR A 197 9.28 -6.22 1.02
C THR A 197 10.28 -6.71 -0.01
N ARG A 198 10.41 -8.03 -0.22
CA ARG A 198 11.41 -8.63 -1.12
C ARG A 198 10.81 -9.70 -2.00
N LEU A 199 11.24 -9.72 -3.26
CA LEU A 199 11.05 -10.81 -4.21
C LEU A 199 12.34 -11.64 -4.23
N ARG A 200 12.23 -12.97 -4.15
CA ARG A 200 13.34 -13.89 -3.95
C ARG A 200 13.36 -14.92 -5.07
N PHE A 201 14.54 -15.11 -5.66
CA PHE A 201 14.82 -16.13 -6.65
C PHE A 201 15.88 -17.09 -6.12
N ASN A 202 15.61 -18.39 -6.17
CA ASN A 202 16.66 -19.40 -5.98
C ASN A 202 17.34 -19.63 -7.32
N ILE A 203 18.57 -19.13 -7.46
CA ILE A 203 19.33 -19.13 -8.71
C ILE A 203 20.17 -20.40 -8.82
N ASN A 204 20.13 -21.04 -9.98
CA ASN A 204 20.92 -22.24 -10.26
C ASN A 204 22.36 -21.89 -10.68
N ASP A 205 22.54 -20.82 -11.46
CA ASP A 205 23.84 -20.35 -11.94
C ASP A 205 23.95 -18.82 -11.82
N LYS A 206 24.81 -18.36 -10.91
CA LYS A 206 24.99 -16.93 -10.60
C LYS A 206 25.62 -16.15 -11.75
N THR A 207 26.38 -16.80 -12.64
CA THR A 207 27.11 -16.11 -13.72
C THR A 207 26.18 -15.54 -14.79
N LYS A 208 24.95 -16.04 -14.86
CA LYS A 208 23.90 -15.58 -15.80
C LYS A 208 23.03 -14.47 -15.22
N VAL A 209 23.27 -14.04 -13.99
CA VAL A 209 22.49 -12.97 -13.34
C VAL A 209 23.12 -11.62 -13.64
N ASP A 210 22.36 -10.77 -14.32
CA ASP A 210 22.71 -9.38 -14.59
C ASP A 210 22.12 -8.46 -13.50
N GLU A 211 22.88 -8.29 -12.42
CA GLU A 211 22.48 -7.43 -11.29
C GLU A 211 22.33 -5.96 -11.68
N ALA A 212 23.14 -5.47 -12.63
CA ALA A 212 23.10 -4.08 -13.06
C ALA A 212 21.76 -3.79 -13.73
N LYS A 213 21.30 -4.69 -14.60
CA LYS A 213 20.00 -4.60 -15.26
C LYS A 213 18.82 -4.73 -14.30
N ILE A 214 18.95 -5.49 -13.21
CA ILE A 214 17.90 -5.53 -12.18
C ILE A 214 17.81 -4.18 -11.45
N LYS A 215 18.94 -3.55 -11.14
CA LYS A 215 18.99 -2.25 -10.43
C LYS A 215 18.46 -1.07 -11.26
N THR A 216 18.34 -1.19 -12.59
CA THR A 216 17.79 -0.11 -13.43
C THR A 216 16.27 0.00 -13.34
N ASN A 217 15.57 -1.03 -12.83
CA ASN A 217 14.12 -0.99 -12.68
C ASN A 217 13.71 -0.11 -11.49
N GLU A 218 12.76 0.80 -11.70
CA GLU A 218 12.30 1.77 -10.69
C GLU A 218 11.70 1.13 -9.43
N LEU A 219 11.25 -0.12 -9.50
CA LEU A 219 10.74 -0.86 -8.35
C LEU A 219 11.87 -1.36 -7.45
N VAL A 220 13.11 -1.46 -7.93
CA VAL A 220 14.23 -2.07 -7.19
C VAL A 220 14.92 -1.03 -6.32
N LYS A 221 14.81 -1.22 -5.00
CA LYS A 221 15.48 -0.41 -3.97
C LYS A 221 16.86 -0.94 -3.59
N GLY A 222 17.14 -2.18 -3.94
CA GLY A 222 18.40 -2.86 -3.64
C GLY A 222 18.34 -4.33 -3.98
N ILE A 223 19.50 -4.98 -3.96
CA ILE A 223 19.64 -6.41 -4.19
C ILE A 223 20.55 -6.96 -3.09
N ASN A 224 20.21 -8.13 -2.56
CA ASN A 224 21.05 -8.84 -1.60
C ASN A 224 21.14 -10.32 -1.96
N TRP A 225 22.23 -10.97 -1.60
CA TRP A 225 22.43 -12.41 -1.77
C TRP A 225 22.40 -13.12 -0.41
N THR A 226 21.78 -14.29 -0.37
CA THR A 226 21.86 -15.20 0.79
C THR A 226 22.10 -16.60 0.27
N GLY A 227 23.36 -17.05 0.26
CA GLY A 227 23.75 -18.29 -0.42
C GLY A 227 23.51 -18.18 -1.93
N ASP A 228 22.68 -19.06 -2.48
CA ASP A 228 22.28 -19.09 -3.90
C ASP A 228 20.95 -18.39 -4.17
N GLU A 229 20.40 -17.71 -3.16
CA GLU A 229 19.18 -16.92 -3.28
C GLU A 229 19.49 -15.44 -3.56
N LEU A 230 18.97 -14.97 -4.70
CA LEU A 230 18.95 -13.56 -5.07
C LEU A 230 17.69 -12.90 -4.49
N GLN A 231 17.86 -11.87 -3.67
CA GLN A 231 16.77 -11.11 -3.07
C GLN A 231 16.71 -9.71 -3.67
N ILE A 232 15.67 -9.45 -4.44
CA ILE A 232 15.36 -8.14 -5.01
C ILE A 232 14.46 -7.40 -4.02
N ILE A 233 14.94 -6.27 -3.50
CA ILE A 233 14.22 -5.44 -2.53
C ILE A 233 13.32 -4.48 -3.31
N ILE A 234 12.00 -4.67 -3.24
CA ILE A 234 11.03 -3.85 -3.99
C ILE A 234 10.30 -2.85 -3.08
N GLY A 235 10.18 -3.14 -1.78
CA GLY A 235 9.47 -2.32 -0.81
C GLY A 235 8.11 -2.89 -0.40
N GLY A 236 7.48 -2.28 0.62
CA GLY A 236 6.35 -2.87 1.36
C GLY A 236 5.08 -3.03 0.55
N GLY A 237 4.67 -4.27 0.30
CA GLY A 237 3.35 -4.63 -0.22
C GLY A 237 3.23 -4.72 -1.74
N GLU A 238 4.31 -4.60 -2.50
CA GLU A 238 4.26 -4.67 -3.98
C GLU A 238 4.91 -5.94 -4.57
N CYS A 239 5.72 -6.65 -3.79
CA CYS A 239 6.45 -7.84 -4.26
C CYS A 239 5.54 -8.97 -4.73
N TYR A 240 4.37 -9.14 -4.09
CA TYR A 240 3.44 -10.21 -4.46
C TYR A 240 2.87 -10.00 -5.86
N LYS A 241 2.69 -8.75 -6.28
CA LYS A 241 2.17 -8.39 -7.60
C LYS A 241 3.17 -8.74 -8.70
N VAL A 242 4.45 -8.45 -8.47
CA VAL A 242 5.52 -8.85 -9.40
C VAL A 242 5.66 -10.37 -9.47
N ARG A 243 5.62 -11.07 -8.32
CA ARG A 243 5.61 -12.55 -8.29
C ARG A 243 4.42 -13.11 -9.08
N GLU A 244 3.23 -12.58 -8.88
CA GLU A 244 2.02 -13.04 -9.57
C GLU A 244 2.12 -12.86 -11.08
N GLU A 245 2.70 -11.77 -11.57
CA GLU A 245 2.96 -11.60 -13.02
C GLU A 245 3.99 -12.62 -13.53
N ILE A 246 5.05 -12.92 -12.77
CA ILE A 246 6.03 -13.98 -13.11
C ILE A 246 5.36 -15.36 -13.15
N GLU A 247 4.41 -15.62 -12.25
CA GLU A 247 3.68 -16.90 -12.20
C GLU A 247 2.62 -17.03 -13.30
N LYS A 248 2.10 -15.92 -13.83
CA LYS A 248 1.14 -15.89 -14.93
C LYS A 248 1.75 -16.20 -16.29
N GLU A 249 3.05 -15.97 -16.49
CA GLU A 249 3.72 -16.17 -17.78
C GLU A 249 3.83 -17.65 -18.25
N GLU A 250 3.49 -18.65 -17.41
CA GLU A 250 2.93 -19.99 -17.73
C GLU A 250 3.16 -21.00 -16.57
N ASN A 251 2.18 -21.91 -16.36
CA ASN A 251 2.16 -23.16 -15.57
C ASN A 251 3.25 -23.37 -14.50
N TYR A 252 3.23 -22.56 -13.44
CA TYR A 252 4.01 -22.83 -12.24
C TYR A 252 3.34 -23.89 -11.34
N SER A 253 3.81 -25.14 -11.41
CA SER A 253 3.52 -26.21 -10.43
C SER A 253 4.74 -26.48 -9.54
N GLY A 254 5.28 -25.46 -8.89
CA GLY A 254 6.39 -25.59 -7.95
C GLY A 254 5.90 -25.84 -6.53
N SER A 255 5.85 -27.11 -6.11
CA SER A 255 5.59 -27.49 -4.72
C SER A 255 6.62 -26.85 -3.79
N THR A 256 6.13 -26.09 -2.82
CA THR A 256 6.95 -25.41 -1.82
C THR A 256 7.49 -26.41 -0.79
N GLN A 257 8.66 -27.00 -1.05
CA GLN A 257 9.51 -27.53 0.01
C GLN A 257 10.62 -26.54 0.31
N GLU A 258 10.58 -25.98 1.52
CA GLU A 258 11.69 -25.21 2.09
C GLU A 258 12.77 -26.19 2.61
N VAL A 259 13.97 -26.15 2.04
CA VAL A 259 15.15 -26.66 2.74
C VAL A 259 15.69 -25.51 3.59
N LYS A 260 15.25 -25.43 4.85
CA LYS A 260 15.89 -24.61 5.87
C LYS A 260 16.96 -25.43 6.57
N GLU A 261 18.23 -25.01 6.46
CA GLU A 261 19.27 -25.47 7.37
C GLU A 261 18.83 -25.27 8.82
N LYS A 262 18.92 -26.35 9.60
CA LYS A 262 18.52 -26.40 11.00
C LYS A 262 19.59 -25.75 11.89
N VAL A 263 19.41 -24.47 12.20
CA VAL A 263 20.07 -23.84 13.35
C VAL A 263 19.03 -23.51 14.42
N LYS A 264 19.29 -23.91 15.67
CA LYS A 264 18.39 -23.72 16.82
C LYS A 264 18.27 -22.23 17.17
N LYS A 265 17.21 -21.60 16.67
CA LYS A 265 16.75 -20.25 17.04
C LYS A 265 16.26 -20.23 18.50
N SER A 266 16.23 -19.05 19.14
CA SER A 266 15.63 -18.90 20.47
C SER A 266 14.11 -19.14 20.41
N LEU A 267 13.54 -19.76 21.45
CA LEU A 267 12.11 -20.12 21.51
C LEU A 267 11.20 -18.93 21.18
N GLY A 268 11.47 -17.75 21.75
CA GLY A 268 10.69 -16.54 21.45
C GLY A 268 10.73 -16.11 19.97
N THR A 269 11.89 -16.23 19.31
CA THR A 269 12.00 -15.87 17.89
C THR A 269 11.35 -16.92 17.00
N ILE A 270 11.43 -18.21 17.35
CA ILE A 270 10.72 -19.28 16.63
C ILE A 270 9.22 -19.08 16.71
N VAL A 271 8.71 -18.75 17.90
CA VAL A 271 7.28 -18.53 18.13
C VAL A 271 6.79 -17.31 17.34
N VAL A 272 7.50 -16.18 17.41
CA VAL A 272 7.10 -14.97 16.67
C VAL A 272 7.18 -15.18 15.16
N GLU A 273 8.25 -15.80 14.65
CA GLU A 273 8.38 -16.12 13.22
C GLU A 273 7.32 -17.14 12.75
N GLY A 274 7.01 -18.14 13.58
CA GLY A 274 5.97 -19.13 13.30
C GLY A 274 4.58 -18.51 13.28
N ILE A 275 4.23 -17.71 14.28
CA ILE A 275 2.96 -16.97 14.33
C ILE A 275 2.86 -16.03 13.12
N ALA A 276 3.89 -15.26 12.82
CA ALA A 276 3.90 -14.38 11.64
C ALA A 276 3.77 -15.18 10.33
N GLY A 277 4.44 -16.32 10.20
CA GLY A 277 4.36 -17.19 9.02
C GLY A 277 2.97 -17.80 8.80
N ILE A 278 2.24 -18.08 9.88
CA ILE A 278 0.87 -18.62 9.83
C ILE A 278 -0.18 -17.50 9.65
N MET A 279 0.01 -16.37 10.31
CA MET A 279 -0.94 -15.25 10.39
C MET A 279 -0.86 -14.32 9.18
N VAL A 280 0.33 -13.97 8.69
CA VAL A 280 0.48 -12.95 7.64
C VAL A 280 -0.27 -13.32 6.34
N PRO A 281 -0.21 -14.58 5.84
CA PRO A 281 -0.93 -14.95 4.63
C PRO A 281 -2.46 -14.87 4.76
N ILE A 282 -3.02 -14.91 5.98
CA ILE A 282 -4.47 -14.84 6.20
C ILE A 282 -5.01 -13.40 6.30
N ILE A 283 -4.13 -12.39 6.47
CA ILE A 283 -4.54 -10.99 6.67
C ILE A 283 -5.55 -10.51 5.62
N PRO A 284 -5.40 -10.77 4.30
CA PRO A 284 -6.40 -10.37 3.31
C PRO A 284 -7.79 -10.96 3.55
N VAL A 285 -7.86 -12.23 3.97
CA VAL A 285 -9.12 -12.93 4.26
C VAL A 285 -9.76 -12.35 5.53
N LEU A 286 -8.97 -12.09 6.57
CA LEU A 286 -9.43 -11.42 7.78
C LEU A 286 -9.98 -10.02 7.50
N MET A 287 -9.32 -9.25 6.62
CA MET A 287 -9.81 -7.93 6.21
C MET A 287 -11.16 -8.03 5.49
N ALA A 288 -11.32 -8.98 4.57
CA ALA A 288 -12.58 -9.18 3.87
C ALA A 288 -13.71 -9.62 4.83
N ALA A 289 -13.44 -10.61 5.69
CA ALA A 289 -14.37 -11.10 6.70
C ALA A 289 -14.84 -9.99 7.63
N GLY A 290 -13.91 -9.15 8.10
CA GLY A 290 -14.21 -8.03 8.97
C GLY A 290 -15.01 -6.91 8.26
N ILE A 291 -14.70 -6.59 6.99
CA ILE A 291 -15.49 -5.62 6.21
C ILE A 291 -16.92 -6.13 6.01
N PHE A 292 -17.10 -7.42 5.68
CA PHE A 292 -18.44 -8.01 5.55
C PHE A 292 -19.20 -7.99 6.88
N GLY A 293 -18.53 -8.29 7.99
CA GLY A 293 -19.11 -8.18 9.33
C GLY A 293 -19.53 -6.75 9.68
N ALA A 294 -18.69 -5.76 9.40
CA ALA A 294 -19.00 -4.35 9.64
C ALA A 294 -20.17 -3.87 8.76
N LEU A 295 -20.18 -4.22 7.48
CA LEU A 295 -21.25 -3.86 6.56
C LEU A 295 -22.58 -4.51 6.98
N TYR A 296 -22.57 -5.80 7.32
CA TYR A 296 -23.73 -6.50 7.86
C TYR A 296 -24.27 -5.81 9.12
N ALA A 297 -23.40 -5.47 10.07
CA ALA A 297 -23.81 -4.78 11.29
C ALA A 297 -24.43 -3.40 11.04
N ILE A 298 -23.85 -2.60 10.14
CA ILE A 298 -24.40 -1.28 9.77
C ILE A 298 -25.77 -1.43 9.13
N LEU A 299 -25.91 -2.36 8.19
CA LEU A 299 -27.19 -2.59 7.50
C LEU A 299 -28.26 -3.09 8.47
N LEU A 300 -27.90 -4.02 9.37
CA LEU A 300 -28.83 -4.56 10.35
C LEU A 300 -29.32 -3.46 11.29
N GLN A 301 -28.40 -2.62 11.78
CA GLN A 301 -28.74 -1.55 12.71
C GLN A 301 -29.52 -0.39 12.07
N SER A 302 -29.30 -0.13 10.79
CA SER A 302 -30.09 0.86 10.02
C SER A 302 -31.48 0.35 9.65
N ASN A 303 -31.87 -0.85 10.09
CA ASN A 303 -33.08 -1.57 9.68
C ASN A 303 -33.18 -1.74 8.16
N ALA A 304 -32.05 -1.70 7.45
CA ALA A 304 -31.99 -1.93 6.00
C ALA A 304 -32.02 -3.43 5.65
N ILE A 305 -31.62 -4.30 6.60
CA ILE A 305 -31.73 -5.75 6.51
C ILE A 305 -32.31 -6.31 7.82
N VAL A 306 -32.86 -7.52 7.76
CA VAL A 306 -33.41 -8.25 8.92
C VAL A 306 -32.48 -9.39 9.30
N ASN A 307 -32.29 -9.67 10.60
CA ASN A 307 -31.44 -10.79 11.04
C ASN A 307 -32.12 -12.14 10.70
N PRO A 308 -31.52 -12.97 9.81
CA PRO A 308 -32.11 -14.26 9.44
C PRO A 308 -32.10 -15.31 10.56
N GLU A 309 -31.31 -15.13 11.62
CA GLU A 309 -31.27 -16.06 12.77
C GLU A 309 -32.62 -16.18 13.50
N ALA A 310 -33.47 -15.15 13.45
CA ALA A 310 -34.81 -15.17 14.05
C ALA A 310 -35.84 -15.93 13.20
N GLY A 311 -35.47 -16.38 12.00
CA GLY A 311 -36.33 -17.13 11.09
C GLY A 311 -36.09 -16.72 9.64
N PHE A 312 -35.56 -17.65 8.84
CA PHE A 312 -35.29 -17.43 7.41
C PHE A 312 -36.52 -17.04 6.59
N ALA A 313 -37.73 -17.37 7.06
CA ALA A 313 -38.98 -17.03 6.39
C ALA A 313 -39.26 -15.51 6.36
N ASN A 314 -38.67 -14.74 7.28
CA ASN A 314 -38.92 -13.30 7.43
C ASN A 314 -37.78 -12.43 6.86
N ALA A 315 -36.72 -13.05 6.33
CA ALA A 315 -35.57 -12.34 5.78
C ALA A 315 -35.59 -12.35 4.25
N ASP A 316 -35.40 -11.19 3.63
CA ASP A 316 -35.22 -11.10 2.19
C ASP A 316 -33.87 -11.70 1.74
N ILE A 317 -33.74 -11.97 0.44
CA ILE A 317 -32.54 -12.60 -0.12
C ILE A 317 -31.26 -11.77 0.09
N PHE A 318 -31.37 -10.44 0.15
CA PHE A 318 -30.23 -9.57 0.38
C PHE A 318 -29.79 -9.62 1.85
N SER A 319 -30.73 -9.63 2.80
CA SER A 319 -30.47 -9.89 4.22
C SER A 319 -29.77 -11.24 4.43
N VAL A 320 -30.26 -12.30 3.78
CA VAL A 320 -29.65 -13.64 3.85
C VAL A 320 -28.24 -13.66 3.24
N LEU A 321 -28.04 -13.03 2.09
CA LEU A 321 -26.72 -12.95 1.45
C LEU A 321 -25.70 -12.22 2.34
N MET A 322 -26.10 -11.08 2.92
CA MET A 322 -25.23 -10.30 3.81
C MET A 322 -24.91 -11.08 5.09
N TYR A 323 -25.87 -11.82 5.63
CA TYR A 323 -25.67 -12.73 6.76
C TYR A 323 -24.66 -13.83 6.43
N ILE A 324 -24.80 -14.50 5.28
CA ILE A 324 -23.87 -15.54 4.81
C ILE A 324 -22.45 -14.96 4.67
N LEU A 325 -22.30 -13.83 3.98
CA LEU A 325 -20.99 -13.19 3.76
C LEU A 325 -20.31 -12.85 5.09
N SER A 326 -21.05 -12.33 6.06
CA SER A 326 -20.53 -12.02 7.40
C SER A 326 -20.19 -13.27 8.21
N LYS A 327 -21.18 -14.14 8.45
CA LYS A 327 -21.04 -15.24 9.42
C LYS A 327 -20.14 -16.36 8.92
N VAL A 328 -20.22 -16.73 7.63
CA VAL A 328 -19.37 -17.80 7.07
C VAL A 328 -17.90 -17.38 7.09
N SER A 329 -17.62 -16.14 6.72
CA SER A 329 -16.25 -15.62 6.63
C SER A 329 -15.55 -15.55 7.99
N LEU A 330 -16.31 -15.35 9.08
CA LEU A 330 -15.78 -15.35 10.45
C LEU A 330 -15.75 -16.75 11.07
N ASN A 331 -16.82 -17.54 10.93
CA ASN A 331 -16.93 -18.84 11.61
C ASN A 331 -16.03 -19.92 10.98
N LEU A 332 -15.74 -19.84 9.67
CA LEU A 332 -14.87 -20.80 8.98
C LEU A 332 -13.41 -20.34 8.87
N ILE A 333 -13.04 -19.24 9.53
CA ILE A 333 -11.67 -18.68 9.45
C ILE A 333 -10.60 -19.70 9.87
N GLY A 334 -10.94 -20.62 10.78
CA GLY A 334 -10.09 -21.72 11.24
C GLY A 334 -9.54 -22.61 10.12
N VAL A 335 -10.30 -22.82 9.03
CA VAL A 335 -9.88 -23.66 7.89
C VAL A 335 -8.62 -23.08 7.22
N PHE A 336 -8.53 -21.76 7.13
CA PHE A 336 -7.35 -21.09 6.59
C PHE A 336 -6.15 -21.18 7.54
N PHE A 337 -6.39 -21.22 8.86
CA PHE A 337 -5.32 -21.38 9.85
C PHE A 337 -4.66 -22.75 9.79
N ILE A 338 -5.44 -23.83 9.70
CA ILE A 338 -4.87 -25.17 9.55
C ILE A 338 -4.14 -25.30 8.20
N TYR A 339 -4.72 -24.77 7.11
CA TYR A 339 -4.08 -24.72 5.80
C TYR A 339 -2.73 -24.02 5.87
N ASN A 340 -2.66 -22.80 6.43
CA ASN A 340 -1.43 -22.03 6.55
C ASN A 340 -0.41 -22.70 7.48
N THR A 341 -0.86 -23.34 8.56
CA THR A 341 0.02 -24.05 9.48
C THR A 341 0.68 -25.24 8.80
N VAL A 342 -0.09 -26.08 8.11
CA VAL A 342 0.45 -27.22 7.37
C VAL A 342 1.33 -26.77 6.21
N LYS A 343 0.94 -25.70 5.50
CA LYS A 343 1.76 -25.07 4.45
C LYS A 343 3.09 -24.57 4.99
N TYR A 344 3.08 -23.90 6.16
CA TYR A 344 4.30 -23.42 6.82
C TYR A 344 5.22 -24.56 7.24
N LEU A 345 4.66 -25.70 7.68
CA LEU A 345 5.43 -26.89 8.05
C LEU A 345 5.91 -27.71 6.83
N GLY A 346 5.37 -27.44 5.63
CA GLY A 346 5.70 -28.17 4.40
C GLY A 346 4.95 -29.48 4.23
N GLY A 347 3.76 -29.62 4.82
CA GLY A 347 2.88 -30.80 4.68
C GLY A 347 1.82 -30.67 3.57
N SER A 348 0.96 -31.69 3.45
CA SER A 348 -0.15 -31.72 2.48
C SER A 348 -1.30 -30.81 2.90
N THR A 349 -1.50 -29.72 2.15
CA THR A 349 -2.50 -28.70 2.46
C THR A 349 -3.93 -29.12 2.15
N ILE A 350 -4.15 -30.09 1.26
CA ILE A 350 -5.49 -30.58 0.91
C ILE A 350 -6.10 -31.33 2.10
N VAL A 351 -5.32 -32.20 2.76
CA VAL A 351 -5.74 -32.92 3.98
C VAL A 351 -6.06 -31.94 5.10
N ALA A 352 -5.27 -30.87 5.22
CA ALA A 352 -5.49 -29.80 6.19
C ALA A 352 -6.85 -29.11 5.99
N ILE A 353 -7.23 -28.78 4.74
CA ILE A 353 -8.53 -28.16 4.45
C ILE A 353 -9.67 -29.09 4.89
N LEU A 354 -9.59 -30.39 4.57
CA LEU A 354 -10.62 -31.35 4.95
C LEU A 354 -10.76 -31.46 6.47
N ILE A 355 -9.65 -31.58 7.20
CA ILE A 355 -9.66 -31.59 8.68
C ILE A 355 -10.30 -30.30 9.22
N GLY A 356 -9.95 -29.15 8.63
CA GLY A 356 -10.56 -27.87 8.99
C GLY A 356 -12.08 -27.87 8.83
N LEU A 357 -12.58 -28.31 7.66
CA LEU A 357 -14.01 -28.38 7.38
C LEU A 357 -14.75 -29.31 8.36
N ILE A 358 -14.15 -30.46 8.73
CA ILE A 358 -14.74 -31.39 9.69
C ILE A 358 -14.80 -30.77 11.10
N LEU A 359 -13.74 -30.09 11.54
CA LEU A 359 -13.71 -29.42 12.85
C LEU A 359 -14.69 -28.25 12.97
N THR A 360 -15.09 -27.65 11.83
CA THR A 360 -16.16 -26.64 11.75
C THR A 360 -17.55 -27.23 11.51
N SER A 361 -17.70 -28.55 11.47
CA SER A 361 -18.98 -29.15 11.06
C SER A 361 -20.07 -28.98 12.13
N ARG A 362 -21.20 -28.42 11.70
CA ARG A 362 -22.42 -28.33 12.52
C ARG A 362 -23.14 -29.66 12.65
N PHE A 363 -22.83 -30.65 11.82
CA PHE A 363 -23.47 -31.97 11.85
C PHE A 363 -23.30 -32.70 13.20
N LEU A 364 -22.25 -32.37 13.96
CA LEU A 364 -21.98 -32.94 15.28
C LEU A 364 -22.79 -32.30 16.42
N PHE A 365 -23.38 -31.12 16.18
CA PHE A 365 -23.95 -30.24 17.21
C PHE A 365 -25.33 -29.64 16.84
N ALA A 366 -25.83 -29.93 15.64
CA ALA A 366 -27.11 -29.42 15.17
C ALA A 366 -28.26 -30.28 15.73
N SER A 367 -29.14 -29.61 16.48
CA SER A 367 -30.57 -29.94 16.66
C SER A 367 -30.91 -31.30 17.28
N VAL A 368 -30.53 -31.54 18.54
CA VAL A 368 -31.20 -32.58 19.37
C VAL A 368 -31.47 -31.99 20.76
N GLY A 369 -32.66 -32.28 21.29
CA GLY A 369 -33.23 -31.67 22.49
C GLY A 369 -32.29 -31.70 23.71
N VAL A 370 -32.22 -30.56 24.39
CA VAL A 370 -31.48 -30.37 25.64
C VAL A 370 -32.17 -31.18 26.74
N SER A 371 -31.48 -32.18 27.29
CA SER A 371 -31.89 -32.78 28.56
C SER A 371 -31.49 -31.83 29.70
N SER A 372 -32.49 -31.16 30.28
CA SER A 372 -32.37 -30.52 31.58
C SER A 372 -32.46 -31.61 32.65
N SER A 373 -31.35 -32.25 33.00
CA SER A 373 -31.27 -33.12 34.17
C SER A 373 -29.99 -32.83 34.96
N ASP A 374 -30.12 -32.70 36.28
CA ASP A 374 -29.07 -32.34 37.25
C ASP A 374 -27.86 -33.30 37.31
N GLU A 375 -27.80 -34.33 36.45
CA GLU A 375 -26.71 -35.29 36.34
C GLU A 375 -26.32 -35.56 34.88
N TRP A 376 -25.42 -34.76 34.31
CA TRP A 376 -24.84 -35.06 32.98
C TRP A 376 -23.91 -36.28 33.05
N LYS A 377 -24.08 -37.24 32.13
CA LYS A 377 -23.17 -38.38 31.99
C LYS A 377 -22.18 -38.19 30.85
N PHE A 378 -21.00 -38.81 30.97
CA PHE A 378 -19.98 -38.81 29.91
C PHE A 378 -20.59 -39.23 28.58
N GLY A 379 -20.41 -38.42 27.54
CA GLY A 379 -20.91 -38.68 26.20
C GLY A 379 -22.38 -38.32 25.98
N GLU A 380 -23.04 -37.62 26.90
CA GLU A 380 -24.38 -37.05 26.65
C GLU A 380 -24.29 -35.63 26.10
N LEU A 381 -25.17 -35.31 25.14
CA LEU A 381 -25.30 -33.94 24.66
C LEU A 381 -25.98 -33.10 25.74
N MET A 382 -25.33 -32.02 26.15
CA MET A 382 -25.84 -31.11 27.16
C MET A 382 -25.85 -29.67 26.66
N SER A 383 -26.71 -28.85 27.26
CA SER A 383 -26.67 -27.40 27.12
C SER A 383 -26.87 -26.77 28.49
N GLU A 384 -25.84 -26.10 29.00
CA GLU A 384 -25.90 -25.38 30.28
C GLU A 384 -26.01 -23.89 30.02
N SER A 385 -27.14 -23.31 30.40
CA SER A 385 -27.48 -21.91 30.17
C SER A 385 -26.62 -20.95 31.00
N ASN A 386 -26.21 -21.33 32.21
CA ASN A 386 -25.41 -20.48 33.10
C ASN A 386 -24.00 -20.21 32.56
N TYR A 387 -23.43 -21.20 31.86
CA TYR A 387 -22.12 -21.09 31.24
C TYR A 387 -22.19 -20.93 29.72
N GLY A 388 -23.38 -21.01 29.11
CA GLY A 388 -23.57 -20.90 27.66
C GLY A 388 -22.86 -22.01 26.87
N ILE A 389 -22.74 -23.19 27.46
CA ILE A 389 -21.96 -24.31 26.91
C ILE A 389 -22.93 -25.34 26.33
N THR A 390 -22.83 -25.57 25.02
CA THR A 390 -23.52 -26.66 24.35
C THR A 390 -22.48 -27.61 23.76
N GLY A 391 -22.62 -28.90 24.05
CA GLY A 391 -21.71 -29.91 23.53
C GLY A 391 -21.86 -31.26 24.21
N TRP A 392 -21.00 -32.20 23.81
CA TRP A 392 -20.95 -33.53 24.39
C TRP A 392 -20.17 -33.49 25.70
N PHE A 393 -20.84 -33.75 26.82
CA PHE A 393 -20.25 -33.72 28.16
C PHE A 393 -19.13 -34.75 28.29
N LEU A 394 -18.00 -34.33 28.85
CA LEU A 394 -16.91 -35.23 29.22
C LEU A 394 -16.85 -35.39 30.73
N PHE A 395 -16.56 -34.31 31.43
CA PHE A 395 -16.48 -34.29 32.90
C PHE A 395 -16.76 -32.87 33.40
N LYS A 396 -17.00 -32.72 34.69
CA LYS A 396 -17.16 -31.41 35.34
C LYS A 396 -16.02 -31.13 36.30
N ILE A 397 -15.63 -29.85 36.40
CA ILE A 397 -14.75 -29.36 37.46
C ILE A 397 -15.57 -28.40 38.32
N GLY A 398 -15.93 -28.84 39.54
CA GLY A 398 -16.94 -28.15 40.34
C GLY A 398 -18.29 -28.15 39.61
N ASN A 399 -18.84 -26.96 39.36
CA ASN A 399 -20.08 -26.78 38.60
C ASN A 399 -19.86 -26.56 37.10
N TYR A 400 -18.61 -26.45 36.64
CA TYR A 400 -18.32 -26.12 35.25
C TYR A 400 -18.23 -27.38 34.37
N PRO A 401 -19.09 -27.53 33.35
CA PRO A 401 -19.05 -28.66 32.45
C PRO A 401 -17.97 -28.49 31.38
N ILE A 402 -17.15 -29.52 31.18
CA ILE A 402 -16.20 -29.60 30.07
C ILE A 402 -16.83 -30.47 28.99
N VAL A 403 -17.04 -29.85 27.83
CA VAL A 403 -17.68 -30.49 26.69
C VAL A 403 -16.78 -30.50 25.46
N VAL A 404 -17.04 -31.44 24.55
CA VAL A 404 -16.61 -31.35 23.16
C VAL A 404 -17.63 -30.47 22.43
N LYS A 405 -17.17 -29.43 21.74
CA LYS A 405 -17.99 -28.47 20.96
C LYS A 405 -17.45 -28.30 19.53
N ALA A 406 -18.25 -27.71 18.65
CA ALA A 406 -17.74 -27.26 17.35
C ALA A 406 -16.73 -26.13 17.57
N TYR A 407 -15.66 -26.11 16.77
CA TYR A 407 -14.62 -25.09 16.88
C TYR A 407 -14.84 -23.90 15.94
N GLU A 408 -16.09 -23.60 15.58
CA GLU A 408 -16.40 -22.43 14.75
C GLU A 408 -15.82 -21.15 15.34
N GLY A 409 -15.24 -20.30 14.49
CA GLY A 409 -14.62 -19.03 14.87
C GLY A 409 -13.34 -19.17 15.72
N SER A 410 -12.93 -20.38 16.08
CA SER A 410 -11.73 -20.61 16.87
C SER A 410 -10.47 -20.65 16.01
N VAL A 411 -9.35 -20.16 16.55
CA VAL A 411 -8.06 -20.14 15.83
C VAL A 411 -7.11 -21.21 16.36
N LEU A 412 -6.98 -21.33 17.68
CA LEU A 412 -5.99 -22.21 18.30
C LEU A 412 -6.17 -23.71 18.01
N PRO A 413 -7.39 -24.29 18.02
CA PRO A 413 -7.61 -25.68 17.63
C PRO A 413 -7.09 -26.00 16.22
N PHE A 414 -7.23 -25.07 15.29
CA PHE A 414 -6.84 -25.25 13.89
C PHE A 414 -5.33 -25.14 13.69
N ILE A 415 -4.68 -24.26 14.43
CA ILE A 415 -3.21 -24.21 14.44
C ILE A 415 -2.67 -25.53 15.03
N LEU A 416 -3.20 -25.96 16.17
CA LEU A 416 -2.76 -27.20 16.80
C LEU A 416 -3.03 -28.42 15.92
N SER A 417 -4.21 -28.51 15.31
CA SER A 417 -4.55 -29.59 14.37
C SER A 417 -3.61 -29.60 13.17
N GLY A 418 -3.12 -28.44 12.71
CA GLY A 418 -2.11 -28.37 11.65
C GLY A 418 -0.77 -28.98 12.07
N PHE A 419 -0.31 -28.73 13.30
CA PHE A 419 0.88 -29.38 13.85
C PHE A 419 0.68 -30.88 13.98
N ILE A 420 -0.43 -31.33 14.57
CA ILE A 420 -0.74 -32.75 14.74
C ILE A 420 -0.83 -33.43 13.37
N CYS A 421 -1.54 -32.85 12.41
CA CYS A 421 -1.65 -33.35 11.04
C CYS A 421 -0.27 -33.57 10.40
N PHE A 422 0.63 -32.59 10.50
CA PHE A 422 1.97 -32.69 9.93
C PHE A 422 2.81 -33.79 10.59
N TYR A 423 2.80 -33.86 11.93
CA TYR A 423 3.59 -34.87 12.64
C TYR A 423 2.99 -36.27 12.51
N ALA A 424 1.66 -36.41 12.48
CA ALA A 424 0.96 -37.66 12.24
C ALA A 424 1.27 -38.20 10.82
N ASP A 425 1.23 -37.35 9.79
CA ASP A 425 1.58 -37.73 8.41
C ASP A 425 3.02 -38.24 8.33
N LYS A 426 3.96 -37.50 8.93
CA LYS A 426 5.36 -37.90 8.97
C LYS A 426 5.57 -39.21 9.73
N TRP A 427 4.87 -39.39 10.86
CA TRP A 427 4.97 -40.60 11.67
C TRP A 427 4.40 -41.81 10.94
N ILE A 428 3.20 -41.72 10.38
CA ILE A 428 2.57 -42.81 9.60
C ILE A 428 3.48 -43.21 8.44
N LYS A 429 4.09 -42.25 7.74
CA LYS A 429 5.03 -42.50 6.66
C LYS A 429 6.24 -43.35 7.07
N THR A 430 6.65 -43.36 8.34
CA THR A 430 7.82 -44.15 8.79
C THR A 430 7.56 -45.64 8.90
N TRP A 431 6.31 -46.07 9.09
CA TRP A 431 5.97 -47.48 9.33
C TRP A 431 4.93 -48.05 8.36
N MET A 432 4.20 -47.20 7.63
CA MET A 432 3.14 -47.63 6.70
C MET A 432 3.71 -48.34 5.47
N PRO A 433 3.27 -49.58 5.16
CA PRO A 433 3.65 -50.28 3.93
C PRO A 433 3.10 -49.58 2.67
N SER A 434 3.92 -49.49 1.62
CA SER A 434 3.56 -48.80 0.36
C SER A 434 2.28 -49.32 -0.31
N ALA A 435 1.92 -50.59 -0.14
CA ALA A 435 0.74 -51.21 -0.77
C ALA A 435 -0.59 -50.63 -0.28
N ILE A 436 -0.67 -50.25 1.00
CA ILE A 436 -1.88 -49.70 1.62
C ILE A 436 -1.78 -48.19 1.86
N ASP A 437 -0.60 -47.63 1.63
CA ASP A 437 -0.27 -46.23 1.88
C ASP A 437 -1.21 -45.25 1.16
N ILE A 438 -1.50 -45.55 -0.11
CA ILE A 438 -2.33 -44.70 -0.98
C ILE A 438 -3.77 -44.57 -0.48
N VAL A 439 -4.26 -45.56 0.27
CA VAL A 439 -5.64 -45.62 0.77
C VAL A 439 -5.71 -45.16 2.23
N PHE A 440 -4.86 -45.70 3.10
CA PHE A 440 -5.05 -45.59 4.56
C PHE A 440 -4.29 -44.44 5.21
N ARG A 441 -3.19 -43.93 4.61
CA ARG A 441 -2.40 -42.88 5.26
C ARG A 441 -3.25 -41.65 5.55
N SER A 442 -3.87 -41.08 4.52
CA SER A 442 -4.68 -39.86 4.65
C SER A 442 -5.83 -40.04 5.64
N ALA A 443 -6.50 -41.19 5.62
CA ALA A 443 -7.59 -41.50 6.56
C ALA A 443 -7.10 -41.54 8.01
N LEU A 444 -5.97 -42.20 8.27
CA LEU A 444 -5.38 -42.27 9.61
C LEU A 444 -4.85 -40.92 10.08
N VAL A 445 -4.22 -40.12 9.21
CA VAL A 445 -3.79 -38.75 9.54
C VAL A 445 -4.98 -37.91 9.98
N ILE A 446 -6.11 -37.99 9.27
CA ILE A 446 -7.33 -37.26 9.61
C ILE A 446 -7.87 -37.69 10.98
N ILE A 447 -8.01 -39.00 11.21
CA ILE A 447 -8.53 -39.55 12.48
C ILE A 447 -7.63 -39.18 13.66
N LEU A 448 -6.32 -39.39 13.52
CA LEU A 448 -5.32 -39.08 14.54
C LEU A 448 -5.16 -37.57 14.79
N THR A 449 -5.67 -36.73 13.89
CA THR A 449 -5.71 -35.29 14.11
C THR A 449 -6.99 -34.86 14.80
N ILE A 450 -8.14 -35.30 14.30
CA ILE A 450 -9.45 -34.83 14.76
C ILE A 450 -9.74 -35.31 16.18
N ILE A 451 -9.51 -36.60 16.48
CA ILE A 451 -9.86 -37.16 17.79
C ILE A 451 -9.08 -36.45 18.91
N PRO A 452 -7.74 -36.29 18.86
CA PRO A 452 -7.02 -35.56 19.90
C PRO A 452 -7.42 -34.09 19.99
N VAL A 453 -7.72 -33.44 18.86
CA VAL A 453 -8.17 -32.04 18.89
C VAL A 453 -9.53 -31.93 19.58
N MET A 454 -10.46 -32.83 19.29
CA MET A 454 -11.79 -32.82 19.89
C MET A 454 -11.79 -33.18 21.37
N PHE A 455 -11.07 -34.23 21.78
CA PHE A 455 -11.14 -34.80 23.13
C PHE A 455 -10.02 -34.35 24.07
N ILE A 456 -8.96 -33.71 23.55
CA ILE A 456 -7.84 -33.21 24.38
C ILE A 456 -7.75 -31.70 24.25
N ALA A 457 -7.58 -31.19 23.02
CA ALA A 457 -7.35 -29.75 22.83
C ALA A 457 -8.59 -28.92 23.20
N GLY A 458 -9.78 -29.37 22.82
CA GLY A 458 -11.04 -28.75 23.22
C GLY A 458 -11.21 -28.60 24.71
N PRO A 459 -11.14 -29.69 25.47
CA PRO A 459 -11.20 -29.64 26.94
C PRO A 459 -10.16 -28.73 27.57
N ILE A 460 -8.92 -28.74 27.08
CA ILE A 460 -7.86 -27.83 27.54
C ILE A 460 -8.24 -26.37 27.28
N LEU A 461 -8.80 -26.07 26.10
CA LEU A 461 -9.28 -24.75 25.74
C LEU A 461 -10.47 -24.32 26.60
N SER A 462 -11.47 -25.18 26.81
CA SER A 462 -12.61 -24.92 27.69
C SER A 462 -12.18 -24.69 29.14
N LEU A 463 -11.12 -25.35 29.60
CA LEU A 463 -10.51 -25.09 30.90
C LEU A 463 -9.82 -23.72 30.94
N LEU A 464 -9.09 -23.37 29.88
CA LEU A 464 -8.45 -22.06 29.78
C LEU A 464 -9.49 -20.92 29.71
N GLU A 465 -10.60 -21.13 29.01
CA GLU A 465 -11.79 -20.27 28.99
C GLU A 465 -12.33 -20.07 30.41
N PHE A 466 -12.56 -21.16 31.16
CA PHE A 466 -13.02 -21.10 32.55
C PHE A 466 -12.05 -20.32 33.46
N LEU A 467 -10.75 -20.62 33.38
CA LEU A 467 -9.73 -19.92 34.17
C LEU A 467 -9.69 -18.42 33.83
N MET A 468 -9.81 -18.08 32.55
CA MET A 468 -9.88 -16.68 32.11
C MET A 468 -11.17 -16.00 32.57
N ALA A 469 -12.32 -16.67 32.52
CA ALA A 469 -13.59 -16.15 33.01
C ALA A 469 -13.50 -15.82 34.50
N GLN A 470 -13.00 -16.76 35.31
CA GLN A 470 -12.78 -16.56 36.74
C GLN A 470 -11.78 -15.43 37.00
N PHE A 471 -10.69 -15.36 36.23
CA PHE A 471 -9.70 -14.30 36.34
C PHE A 471 -10.30 -12.92 36.04
N VAL A 472 -11.11 -12.81 34.99
CA VAL A 472 -11.78 -11.55 34.61
C VAL A 472 -12.82 -11.15 35.67
N THR A 473 -13.61 -12.08 36.20
CA THR A 473 -14.54 -11.80 37.31
C THR A 473 -13.79 -11.34 38.56
N LEU A 474 -12.66 -11.97 38.88
CA LEU A 474 -11.84 -11.64 40.04
C LEU A 474 -11.23 -10.24 39.91
N ILE A 475 -10.65 -9.91 38.76
CA ILE A 475 -10.10 -8.58 38.48
C ILE A 475 -11.20 -7.53 38.45
N GLY A 476 -12.35 -7.84 37.85
CA GLY A 476 -13.47 -6.92 37.71
C GLY A 476 -14.13 -6.56 39.03
N GLN A 477 -14.36 -7.54 39.91
CA GLN A 477 -15.06 -7.32 41.17
C GLN A 477 -14.16 -6.81 42.30
N LYS A 478 -12.85 -7.10 42.28
CA LYS A 478 -11.95 -6.79 43.41
C LYS A 478 -11.11 -5.52 43.24
N LEU A 479 -10.96 -4.98 42.03
CA LEU A 479 -10.09 -3.83 41.79
C LEU A 479 -10.92 -2.54 41.64
N PRO A 480 -10.82 -1.60 42.60
CA PRO A 480 -11.62 -0.37 42.60
C PRO A 480 -11.16 0.61 41.50
N TRP A 481 -11.98 1.67 41.31
CA TRP A 481 -11.68 2.82 40.44
C TRP A 481 -11.46 2.49 38.96
N GLY A 482 -12.05 1.40 38.45
CA GLY A 482 -11.92 0.99 37.05
C GLY A 482 -10.59 0.33 36.69
N LEU A 483 -9.71 0.05 37.66
CA LEU A 483 -8.43 -0.61 37.43
C LEU A 483 -8.60 -2.02 36.84
N GLY A 484 -9.68 -2.72 37.21
CA GLY A 484 -10.00 -4.03 36.66
C GLY A 484 -10.19 -4.00 35.14
N VAL A 485 -11.05 -3.09 34.67
CA VAL A 485 -11.32 -2.86 33.23
C VAL A 485 -10.06 -2.39 32.51
N ALA A 486 -9.28 -1.51 33.14
CA ALA A 486 -8.03 -0.98 32.57
C ALA A 486 -6.97 -2.06 32.33
N LEU A 487 -6.73 -2.93 33.32
CA LEU A 487 -5.79 -4.05 33.20
C LEU A 487 -6.26 -5.06 32.15
N PHE A 488 -7.57 -5.31 32.11
CA PHE A 488 -8.15 -6.19 31.10
C PHE A 488 -7.94 -5.63 29.68
N ALA A 489 -8.17 -4.33 29.46
CA ALA A 489 -7.91 -3.67 28.17
C ALA A 489 -6.43 -3.72 27.76
N LEU A 490 -5.51 -3.60 28.72
CA LEU A 490 -4.06 -3.72 28.49
C LEU A 490 -3.69 -5.11 27.99
N MET A 491 -4.29 -6.16 28.57
CA MET A 491 -4.02 -7.56 28.25
C MET A 491 -4.70 -8.05 26.97
N TRP A 492 -5.76 -7.36 26.52
CA TRP A 492 -6.55 -7.79 25.37
C TRP A 492 -5.72 -8.03 24.11
N GLN A 493 -4.84 -7.09 23.74
CA GLN A 493 -4.07 -7.17 22.50
C GLN A 493 -2.97 -8.26 22.53
N PRO A 494 -2.29 -8.49 23.67
CA PRO A 494 -1.52 -9.72 23.85
C PRO A 494 -2.33 -11.02 23.66
N LEU A 495 -3.60 -11.06 24.08
CA LEU A 495 -4.49 -12.22 23.84
C LEU A 495 -4.92 -12.34 22.37
N VAL A 496 -4.95 -11.23 21.63
CA VAL A 496 -5.14 -11.24 20.17
C VAL A 496 -3.99 -11.99 19.50
N LEU A 497 -2.75 -11.77 19.94
CA LEU A 497 -1.58 -12.48 19.39
C LEU A 497 -1.64 -14.00 19.55
N THR A 498 -2.29 -14.49 20.62
CA THR A 498 -2.41 -15.92 20.91
C THR A 498 -3.69 -16.54 20.36
N GLY A 499 -4.64 -15.73 19.87
CA GLY A 499 -5.97 -16.19 19.41
C GLY A 499 -6.94 -16.56 20.52
N VAL A 500 -6.54 -16.49 21.79
CA VAL A 500 -7.37 -16.84 22.96
C VAL A 500 -8.49 -15.81 23.20
N HIS A 501 -8.29 -14.57 22.77
CA HIS A 501 -9.24 -13.46 22.94
C HIS A 501 -10.66 -13.77 22.45
N VAL A 502 -10.85 -14.55 21.39
CA VAL A 502 -12.20 -14.93 20.89
C VAL A 502 -12.96 -15.71 21.94
N ALA A 503 -12.30 -16.69 22.55
CA ALA A 503 -12.88 -17.54 23.57
C ALA A 503 -13.27 -16.72 24.81
N VAL A 504 -12.38 -15.81 25.23
CA VAL A 504 -12.63 -14.87 26.32
C VAL A 504 -13.79 -13.92 26.01
N ALA A 505 -13.84 -13.38 24.78
CA ALA A 505 -14.94 -12.51 24.33
C ALA A 505 -16.28 -13.22 24.46
N MET A 506 -16.35 -14.45 23.95
CA MET A 506 -17.57 -15.27 24.01
C MET A 506 -17.98 -15.49 25.45
N THR A 507 -17.07 -15.93 26.32
CA THR A 507 -17.41 -16.16 27.73
C THR A 507 -17.97 -14.92 28.43
N LEU A 508 -17.47 -13.73 28.10
CA LEU A 508 -17.99 -12.47 28.66
C LEU A 508 -19.31 -12.02 28.04
N MET A 509 -19.63 -12.46 26.82
CA MET A 509 -20.90 -12.18 26.14
C MET A 509 -22.02 -13.15 26.53
N LEU A 510 -21.69 -14.36 26.99
CA LEU A 510 -22.67 -15.41 27.29
C LEU A 510 -23.78 -14.98 28.28
N PRO A 511 -23.48 -14.29 29.40
CA PRO A 511 -24.52 -13.81 30.30
C PRO A 511 -25.51 -12.86 29.63
N MET A 512 -25.09 -12.13 28.60
CA MET A 512 -25.91 -11.14 27.88
C MET A 512 -26.89 -11.78 26.89
N ILE A 513 -26.66 -13.04 26.49
CA ILE A 513 -27.52 -13.78 25.58
C ILE A 513 -28.29 -14.91 26.28
N SER A 514 -28.18 -14.99 27.61
CA SER A 514 -28.91 -15.96 28.42
C SER A 514 -30.38 -15.56 28.60
N GLN A 515 -31.21 -16.45 29.15
CA GLN A 515 -32.62 -16.17 29.45
C GLN A 515 -32.81 -14.98 30.40
N SER A 516 -31.77 -14.63 31.17
CA SER A 516 -31.70 -13.47 32.04
C SER A 516 -30.47 -12.61 31.67
N PRO A 517 -30.58 -11.72 30.67
CA PRO A 517 -29.45 -10.93 30.19
C PRO A 517 -28.80 -10.10 31.31
N VAL A 518 -27.52 -10.34 31.57
CA VAL A 518 -26.73 -9.55 32.52
C VAL A 518 -25.75 -8.65 31.76
N PRO A 519 -25.83 -7.32 31.90
CA PRO A 519 -24.86 -6.40 31.31
C PRO A 519 -23.43 -6.65 31.78
N SER A 520 -22.45 -6.38 30.92
CA SER A 520 -21.03 -6.61 31.23
C SER A 520 -20.25 -5.31 31.36
N GLU A 521 -19.59 -5.11 32.49
CA GLU A 521 -18.69 -3.97 32.74
C GLU A 521 -17.30 -4.17 32.10
N MET A 522 -16.95 -5.42 31.73
CA MET A 522 -15.63 -5.76 31.19
C MET A 522 -15.56 -5.67 29.68
N LEU A 523 -16.66 -5.92 28.96
CA LEU A 523 -16.70 -5.87 27.51
C LEU A 523 -16.34 -4.50 26.88
N PRO A 524 -16.63 -3.34 27.51
CA PRO A 524 -16.15 -2.04 27.00
C PRO A 524 -14.63 -1.97 26.81
N ALA A 525 -13.85 -2.76 27.56
CA ALA A 525 -12.40 -2.84 27.41
C ALA A 525 -11.96 -3.31 26.01
N VAL A 526 -12.76 -4.14 25.35
CA VAL A 526 -12.43 -4.74 24.05
C VAL A 526 -12.30 -3.68 22.95
N PRO A 527 -13.35 -2.89 22.63
CA PRO A 527 -13.23 -1.85 21.61
C PRO A 527 -12.26 -0.74 22.02
N ILE A 528 -12.13 -0.43 23.32
CA ILE A 528 -11.10 0.53 23.80
C ILE A 528 -9.70 -0.01 23.50
N ALA A 529 -9.47 -1.31 23.67
CA ALA A 529 -8.20 -1.93 23.38
C ALA A 529 -7.82 -1.85 21.91
N VAL A 530 -8.81 -1.92 21.02
CA VAL A 530 -8.63 -1.67 19.58
C VAL A 530 -8.22 -0.22 19.34
N MET A 531 -8.90 0.74 19.97
CA MET A 531 -8.63 2.17 19.81
C MET A 531 -7.23 2.56 20.31
N GLY A 532 -6.72 1.92 21.36
CA GLY A 532 -5.34 2.10 21.83
C GLY A 532 -4.30 1.69 20.76
N GLN A 533 -4.48 0.53 20.13
CA GLN A 533 -3.60 0.09 19.03
C GLN A 533 -3.72 0.98 17.80
N LEU A 534 -4.94 1.42 17.49
CA LEU A 534 -5.20 2.39 16.43
C LEU A 534 -4.47 3.72 16.70
N GLY A 535 -4.52 4.22 17.94
CA GLY A 535 -3.78 5.42 18.36
C GLY A 535 -2.28 5.31 18.14
N ALA A 536 -1.67 4.18 18.52
CA ALA A 536 -0.26 3.92 18.24
C ALA A 536 0.04 3.86 16.74
N CYS A 537 -0.84 3.25 15.94
CA CYS A 537 -0.72 3.19 14.48
C CYS A 537 -0.80 4.57 13.82
N ILE A 538 -1.76 5.40 14.25
CA ILE A 538 -1.87 6.79 13.81
C ILE A 538 -0.61 7.57 14.21
N GLY A 539 -0.09 7.35 15.42
CA GLY A 539 1.18 7.91 15.85
C GLY A 539 2.33 7.56 14.90
N ILE A 540 2.42 6.31 14.44
CA ILE A 540 3.41 5.88 13.43
C ILE A 540 3.16 6.57 12.08
N ALA A 541 1.91 6.66 11.63
CA ALA A 541 1.56 7.36 10.39
C ALA A 541 1.96 8.85 10.42
N ILE A 542 1.88 9.49 11.59
CA ILE A 542 2.25 10.90 11.75
C ILE A 542 3.77 11.05 11.86
N PHE A 543 4.41 10.34 12.80
CA PHE A 543 5.79 10.60 13.23
C PHE A 543 6.87 9.75 12.55
N SER A 544 6.51 8.65 11.87
CA SER A 544 7.51 7.87 11.14
C SER A 544 8.08 8.66 9.97
N LYS A 545 9.40 8.58 9.82
CA LYS A 545 10.14 9.18 8.72
C LYS A 545 10.36 8.18 7.58
N ASN A 546 10.06 6.91 7.81
CA ASN A 546 10.07 5.88 6.79
C ASN A 546 8.78 5.95 5.96
N GLY A 547 8.91 6.36 4.69
CA GLY A 547 7.76 6.51 3.78
C GLY A 547 6.94 5.23 3.60
N ASN A 548 7.59 4.06 3.54
CA ASN A 548 6.90 2.78 3.38
C ASN A 548 6.10 2.41 4.64
N LEU A 549 6.72 2.55 5.83
CA LEU A 549 6.05 2.27 7.09
C LEU A 549 4.86 3.21 7.32
N LYS A 550 5.04 4.49 6.97
CA LYS A 550 3.98 5.49 7.02
C LYS A 550 2.82 5.15 6.09
N GLN A 551 3.09 4.73 4.85
CA GLN A 551 2.05 4.30 3.91
C GLN A 551 1.32 3.06 4.41
N LEU A 552 2.05 2.08 4.96
CA LEU A 552 1.47 0.88 5.55
C LEU A 552 0.55 1.23 6.72
N ALA A 553 1.01 2.09 7.63
CA ALA A 553 0.21 2.59 8.74
C ALA A 553 -1.08 3.26 8.26
N LEU A 554 -0.98 4.15 7.28
CA LEU A 554 -2.15 4.82 6.69
C LEU A 554 -3.14 3.82 6.07
N SER A 555 -2.66 2.76 5.43
CA SER A 555 -3.53 1.75 4.84
C SER A 555 -4.23 0.84 5.86
N SER A 556 -3.67 0.66 7.06
CA SER A 556 -4.25 -0.18 8.11
C SER A 556 -5.28 0.55 8.99
N ILE A 557 -5.29 1.88 9.01
CA ILE A 557 -6.20 2.70 9.85
C ILE A 557 -7.68 2.36 9.63
N PRO A 558 -8.21 2.27 8.39
CA PRO A 558 -9.63 1.99 8.19
C PRO A 558 -10.10 0.69 8.84
N ALA A 559 -9.31 -0.38 8.77
CA ALA A 559 -9.64 -1.66 9.41
C ALA A 559 -9.69 -1.54 10.94
N GLY A 560 -8.73 -0.82 11.54
CA GLY A 560 -8.70 -0.59 12.98
C GLY A 560 -9.90 0.22 13.50
N VAL A 561 -10.40 1.18 12.73
CA VAL A 561 -11.60 1.96 13.10
C VAL A 561 -12.82 1.06 13.26
N PHE A 562 -12.96 0.02 12.43
CA PHE A 562 -14.06 -0.95 12.49
C PHE A 562 -13.80 -2.13 13.44
N GLY A 563 -12.78 -2.05 14.30
CA GLY A 563 -12.54 -3.07 15.32
C GLY A 563 -11.63 -4.21 14.89
N ILE A 564 -11.07 -4.16 13.67
CA ILE A 564 -10.19 -5.22 13.13
C ILE A 564 -8.74 -4.79 13.36
N THR A 565 -8.09 -5.41 14.33
CA THR A 565 -6.77 -4.96 14.81
C THR A 565 -5.59 -5.68 14.19
N GLU A 566 -5.82 -6.82 13.55
CA GLU A 566 -4.80 -7.66 12.95
C GLU A 566 -3.92 -6.92 11.92
N PRO A 567 -4.45 -6.13 10.96
CA PRO A 567 -3.61 -5.37 10.03
C PRO A 567 -2.85 -4.22 10.71
N VAL A 568 -3.34 -3.73 11.85
CA VAL A 568 -2.66 -2.70 12.66
C VAL A 568 -1.52 -3.32 13.46
N ILE A 569 -1.79 -4.43 14.16
CA ILE A 569 -0.82 -5.14 14.99
C ILE A 569 0.26 -5.75 14.13
N TYR A 570 -0.09 -6.67 13.23
CA TYR A 570 0.90 -7.45 12.48
C TYR A 570 1.56 -6.63 11.38
N GLY A 571 0.85 -5.67 10.79
CA GLY A 571 1.40 -4.81 9.75
C GLY A 571 2.34 -3.73 10.29
N VAL A 572 1.97 -3.07 11.40
CA VAL A 572 2.59 -1.79 11.80
C VAL A 572 3.22 -1.88 13.18
N ASN A 573 2.44 -2.25 14.19
CA ASN A 573 2.83 -2.06 15.58
C ASN A 573 3.79 -3.13 16.12
N LEU A 574 3.52 -4.40 15.82
CA LEU A 574 4.28 -5.56 16.30
C LEU A 574 5.70 -5.65 15.69
N PRO A 575 5.92 -5.39 14.39
CA PRO A 575 7.27 -5.43 13.81
C PRO A 575 8.28 -4.51 14.52
N LYS A 576 7.81 -3.40 15.11
CA LYS A 576 8.64 -2.47 15.88
C LYS A 576 8.55 -2.69 17.40
N ILE A 577 7.66 -3.57 17.88
CA ILE A 577 7.37 -3.96 19.28
C ILE A 577 6.94 -2.82 20.19
N LYS A 578 7.68 -1.71 20.23
CA LYS A 578 7.36 -0.52 21.04
C LYS A 578 5.98 0.06 20.72
N PRO A 579 5.59 0.26 19.45
CA PRO A 579 4.27 0.82 19.16
C PRO A 579 3.14 -0.12 19.62
N PHE A 580 3.35 -1.44 19.56
CA PHE A 580 2.40 -2.41 20.12
C PHE A 580 2.23 -2.23 21.63
N LEU A 581 3.32 -2.12 22.39
CA LEU A 581 3.27 -1.89 23.84
C LEU A 581 2.65 -0.53 24.19
N ILE A 582 2.97 0.51 23.41
CA ILE A 582 2.33 1.83 23.54
C ILE A 582 0.82 1.70 23.36
N GLY A 583 0.37 0.95 22.35
CA GLY A 583 -1.04 0.68 22.13
C GLY A 583 -1.70 0.03 23.35
N CYS A 584 -1.07 -0.96 23.98
CA CYS A 584 -1.60 -1.59 25.19
C CYS A 584 -1.70 -0.63 26.39
N VAL A 585 -0.71 0.24 26.58
CA VAL A 585 -0.72 1.26 27.65
C VAL A 585 -1.77 2.34 27.36
N ALA A 586 -1.97 2.67 26.09
CA ALA A 586 -3.02 3.61 25.70
C ALA A 586 -4.42 3.03 25.93
N SER A 587 -4.61 1.73 25.66
CA SER A 587 -5.83 0.99 26.01
C SER A 587 -6.12 1.05 27.50
N PHE A 588 -5.11 0.86 28.35
CA PHE A 588 -5.23 0.99 29.80
C PHE A 588 -5.76 2.37 30.20
N ALA A 589 -5.17 3.44 29.66
CA ALA A 589 -5.57 4.81 29.98
C ALA A 589 -7.02 5.12 29.59
N GLY A 590 -7.46 4.68 28.40
CA GLY A 590 -8.84 4.84 27.96
C GLY A 590 -9.83 4.03 28.81
N ALA A 591 -9.47 2.78 29.12
CA ALA A 591 -10.35 1.87 29.85
C ALA A 591 -10.49 2.21 31.33
N LEU A 592 -9.52 2.94 31.91
CA LEU A 592 -9.60 3.43 33.28
C LEU A 592 -10.80 4.36 33.48
N LEU A 593 -11.05 5.28 32.55
CA LEU A 593 -12.22 6.16 32.61
C LEU A 593 -13.51 5.33 32.57
N CYS A 594 -13.61 4.45 31.57
CA CYS A 594 -14.79 3.61 31.34
C CYS A 594 -15.15 2.77 32.58
N GLY A 595 -14.15 2.12 33.18
CA GLY A 595 -14.32 1.36 34.42
C GLY A 595 -14.63 2.23 35.64
N ALA A 596 -14.06 3.43 35.75
CA ALA A 596 -14.34 4.35 36.85
C ALA A 596 -15.77 4.91 36.79
N THR A 597 -16.31 5.08 35.58
CA THR A 597 -17.68 5.57 35.34
C THR A 597 -18.75 4.46 35.40
N GLY A 598 -18.35 3.19 35.51
CA GLY A 598 -19.29 2.06 35.56
C GLY A 598 -20.06 1.86 34.26
N VAL A 599 -19.42 2.10 33.11
CA VAL A 599 -20.05 1.89 31.80
C VAL A 599 -20.28 0.40 31.57
N VAL A 600 -21.49 0.04 31.16
CA VAL A 600 -21.89 -1.36 30.95
C VAL A 600 -22.38 -1.58 29.53
N GLN A 601 -21.96 -2.68 28.93
CA GLN A 601 -22.49 -3.10 27.63
C GLN A 601 -23.75 -3.94 27.85
N ASN A 602 -24.85 -3.57 27.20
CA ASN A 602 -26.17 -4.18 27.41
C ASN A 602 -26.51 -5.22 26.34
N THR A 603 -26.06 -5.00 25.11
CA THR A 603 -26.34 -5.89 23.98
C THR A 603 -25.06 -6.37 23.32
N VAL A 604 -25.10 -7.58 22.76
CA VAL A 604 -24.00 -8.06 21.92
C VAL A 604 -24.07 -7.30 20.60
N GLY A 605 -22.96 -6.71 20.19
CA GLY A 605 -22.93 -5.89 18.99
C GLY A 605 -21.55 -5.77 18.37
N PRO A 606 -21.42 -4.94 17.32
CA PRO A 606 -20.20 -4.83 16.53
C PRO A 606 -19.04 -4.23 17.33
N GLN A 607 -17.83 -4.33 16.79
CA GLN A 607 -16.60 -3.84 17.41
C GLN A 607 -16.15 -2.49 16.81
N GLY A 608 -15.07 -1.94 17.36
CA GLY A 608 -14.52 -0.65 16.92
C GLY A 608 -15.43 0.52 17.26
N ILE A 609 -15.52 1.51 16.38
CA ILE A 609 -16.36 2.69 16.61
C ILE A 609 -17.85 2.34 16.64
N LEU A 610 -18.25 1.27 15.94
CA LEU A 610 -19.63 0.80 15.92
C LEU A 610 -20.04 0.15 17.25
N ALA A 611 -19.10 -0.13 18.16
CA ALA A 611 -19.42 -0.65 19.48
C ALA A 611 -20.35 0.28 20.27
N LEU A 612 -20.37 1.59 19.97
CA LEU A 612 -21.31 2.55 20.55
C LEU A 612 -22.80 2.15 20.38
N LEU A 613 -23.10 1.30 19.40
CA LEU A 613 -24.45 0.81 19.12
C LEU A 613 -24.90 -0.26 20.13
N SER A 614 -23.95 -0.89 20.84
CA SER A 614 -24.18 -1.97 21.81
C SER A 614 -24.59 -1.48 23.21
N TYR A 615 -24.85 -0.18 23.35
CA TYR A 615 -25.11 0.51 24.62
C TYR A 615 -26.45 1.22 24.52
N ASP A 616 -27.28 1.17 25.57
CA ASP A 616 -28.59 1.84 25.53
C ASP A 616 -28.52 3.26 26.09
N LYS A 617 -27.84 3.44 27.22
CA LYS A 617 -27.76 4.74 27.89
C LYS A 617 -26.88 5.70 27.10
N THR A 618 -27.42 6.90 26.83
CA THR A 618 -26.65 7.96 26.13
C THR A 618 -25.39 8.35 26.89
N LEU A 619 -25.44 8.38 28.23
CA LEU A 619 -24.26 8.68 29.06
C LEU A 619 -23.14 7.64 28.86
N ASP A 620 -23.48 6.35 28.79
CA ASP A 620 -22.52 5.28 28.59
C ASP A 620 -21.82 5.40 27.23
N LYS A 621 -22.58 5.78 26.18
CA LYS A 621 -22.03 6.07 24.85
C LYS A 621 -21.04 7.24 24.89
N VAL A 622 -21.37 8.30 25.61
CA VAL A 622 -20.50 9.48 25.74
C VAL A 622 -19.20 9.12 26.46
N PHE A 623 -19.28 8.39 27.58
CA PHE A 623 -18.09 7.95 28.31
C PHE A 623 -17.23 6.96 27.51
N LEU A 624 -17.84 6.06 26.74
CA LEU A 624 -17.12 5.18 25.84
C LEU A 624 -16.41 5.96 24.73
N LEU A 625 -17.08 6.92 24.11
CA LEU A 625 -16.49 7.78 23.08
C LEU A 625 -15.33 8.61 23.64
N LEU A 626 -15.47 9.17 24.84
CA LEU A 626 -14.39 9.87 25.53
C LEU A 626 -13.21 8.93 25.82
N SER A 627 -13.49 7.68 26.21
CA SER A 627 -12.47 6.65 26.43
C SER A 627 -11.72 6.30 25.14
N PHE A 628 -12.39 6.28 23.98
CA PHE A 628 -11.75 6.11 22.67
C PHE A 628 -10.83 7.28 22.33
N VAL A 629 -11.28 8.52 22.57
CA VAL A 629 -10.48 9.72 22.34
C VAL A 629 -9.24 9.72 23.24
N ILE A 630 -9.37 9.32 24.51
CA ILE A 630 -8.24 9.17 25.43
C ILE A 630 -7.28 8.08 24.94
N ALA A 631 -7.77 6.89 24.59
CA ALA A 631 -6.93 5.80 24.10
C ALA A 631 -6.18 6.19 22.83
N ILE A 632 -6.83 6.83 21.86
CA ILE A 632 -6.19 7.31 20.63
C ILE A 632 -5.17 8.41 20.96
N GLY A 633 -5.56 9.41 21.76
CA GLY A 633 -4.72 10.54 22.12
C GLY A 633 -3.47 10.12 22.89
N VAL A 634 -3.60 9.25 23.88
CA VAL A 634 -2.47 8.68 24.63
C VAL A 634 -1.59 7.82 23.73
N GLY A 635 -2.18 7.03 22.82
CA GLY A 635 -1.42 6.25 21.84
C GLY A 635 -0.56 7.12 20.93
N ILE A 636 -1.12 8.23 20.42
CA ILE A 636 -0.39 9.21 19.61
C ILE A 636 0.70 9.90 20.43
N LEU A 637 0.39 10.36 21.65
CA LEU A 637 1.32 11.07 22.52
C LEU A 637 2.51 10.19 22.94
N LEU A 638 2.25 8.96 23.40
CA LEU A 638 3.31 8.03 23.78
C LEU A 638 4.13 7.61 22.57
N THR A 639 3.52 7.51 21.39
CA THR A 639 4.27 7.29 20.15
C THR A 639 5.19 8.46 19.87
N PHE A 640 4.72 9.71 19.98
CA PHE A 640 5.56 10.90 19.84
C PHE A 640 6.79 10.88 20.78
N ILE A 641 6.60 10.49 22.05
CA ILE A 641 7.66 10.53 23.06
C ILE A 641 8.66 9.37 22.91
N PHE A 642 8.17 8.14 22.70
CA PHE A 642 8.99 6.93 22.86
C PHE A 642 9.40 6.27 21.54
N TYR A 643 8.72 6.57 20.44
CA TYR A 643 9.05 6.01 19.14
C TYR A 643 10.33 6.65 18.58
N LYS A 644 11.21 5.79 18.08
CA LYS A 644 12.43 6.18 17.36
C LYS A 644 12.58 5.24 16.19
N GLU A 645 12.82 5.80 15.00
CA GLU A 645 12.96 5.03 13.76
C GLU A 645 14.12 4.02 13.85
N ARG A 646 15.23 4.48 14.44
CA ARG A 646 16.46 3.71 14.65
C ARG A 646 17.06 3.95 16.02
N LYS A 647 18.04 3.10 16.38
CA LYS A 647 18.90 3.33 17.55
C LYS A 647 20.06 4.24 17.14
N ASN A 648 20.54 5.03 18.08
CA ASN A 648 21.78 5.80 17.91
C ASN A 648 22.98 4.85 17.98
N GLU A 649 23.89 4.99 17.02
CA GLU A 649 25.06 4.13 16.77
C GLU A 649 25.94 4.04 18.01
N TYR A 650 26.31 5.20 18.57
CA TYR A 650 27.13 5.31 19.78
C TYR A 650 26.47 4.65 21.00
N LYS A 651 25.22 5.01 21.31
CA LYS A 651 24.52 4.42 22.47
C LYS A 651 24.34 2.91 22.31
N TYR A 652 24.18 2.44 21.07
CA TYR A 652 24.00 1.03 20.79
C TYR A 652 25.33 0.26 20.90
N SER A 653 26.44 0.82 20.39
CA SER A 653 27.78 0.23 20.54
C SER A 653 28.17 0.08 22.01
N VAL A 654 27.98 1.12 22.83
CA VAL A 654 28.21 1.06 24.29
C VAL A 654 27.39 -0.04 24.96
N LYS A 655 26.12 -0.21 24.55
CA LYS A 655 25.26 -1.28 25.09
C LYS A 655 25.78 -2.67 24.71
N ILE A 656 26.38 -2.83 23.54
CA ILE A 656 26.99 -4.08 23.09
C ILE A 656 28.27 -4.34 23.88
N SER A 657 29.13 -3.33 24.06
CA SER A 657 30.33 -3.44 24.89
C SER A 657 30.00 -3.86 26.32
N ASN A 658 28.95 -3.28 26.92
CA ASN A 658 28.49 -3.66 28.27
C ASN A 658 27.97 -5.10 28.35
N LYS A 659 27.32 -5.61 27.29
CA LYS A 659 26.93 -7.02 27.23
C LYS A 659 28.14 -7.94 27.18
N MET A 660 29.14 -7.59 26.37
CA MET A 660 30.39 -8.34 26.27
C MET A 660 31.15 -8.31 27.59
N LYS A 661 31.26 -7.13 28.23
CA LYS A 661 31.82 -6.95 29.58
C LYS A 661 31.19 -7.87 30.62
N ASN A 662 29.87 -8.04 30.60
CA ASN A 662 29.20 -8.93 31.53
C ASN A 662 29.55 -10.41 31.32
N ILE A 663 29.87 -10.82 30.09
CA ILE A 663 30.37 -12.17 29.80
C ILE A 663 31.83 -12.29 30.27
N LEU A 664 32.68 -11.32 29.91
CA LEU A 664 34.09 -11.28 30.30
C LEU A 664 34.29 -11.33 31.83
N ARG A 665 33.42 -10.64 32.58
CA ARG A 665 33.40 -10.72 34.05
C ARG A 665 33.06 -12.11 34.58
N LYS A 666 32.15 -12.84 33.92
CA LYS A 666 31.76 -14.20 34.34
C LYS A 666 32.88 -15.20 34.11
N ILE A 667 33.67 -15.02 33.05
CA ILE A 667 34.84 -15.87 32.75
C ILE A 667 36.13 -15.39 33.43
N LYS A 668 36.06 -14.43 34.36
CA LYS A 668 37.21 -13.88 35.09
C LYS A 668 38.36 -13.39 34.20
N PHE A 669 38.04 -12.73 33.09
CA PHE A 669 39.04 -12.18 32.17
C PHE A 669 40.00 -11.21 32.88
N GLU A 670 41.31 -11.45 32.78
CA GLU A 670 42.34 -10.70 33.53
C GLU A 670 42.50 -9.25 33.02
N ASN A 671 42.44 -9.04 31.71
CA ASN A 671 42.74 -7.75 31.07
C ASN A 671 41.51 -6.82 30.94
N MET A 672 40.63 -6.80 31.94
CA MET A 672 39.40 -5.99 31.88
C MET A 672 39.65 -4.48 31.68
N THR A 673 40.74 -3.93 32.22
CA THR A 673 41.09 -2.52 32.04
C THR A 673 41.40 -2.20 30.57
N SER A 674 42.15 -3.08 29.90
CA SER A 674 42.46 -2.96 28.46
C SER A 674 41.19 -3.07 27.61
N PHE A 675 40.29 -3.99 27.95
CA PHE A 675 38.98 -4.09 27.30
C PHE A 675 38.18 -2.79 27.43
N ASP A 676 38.08 -2.23 28.63
CA ASP A 676 37.29 -1.01 28.89
C ASP A 676 37.85 0.19 28.11
N GLN A 677 39.18 0.31 28.01
CA GLN A 677 39.83 1.35 27.22
C GLN A 677 39.55 1.20 25.72
N ARG A 678 39.72 -0.01 25.15
CA ARG A 678 39.44 -0.29 23.73
C ARG A 678 37.96 -0.11 23.38
N ALA A 679 37.06 -0.59 24.23
CA ALA A 679 35.62 -0.43 24.06
C ALA A 679 35.22 1.06 24.09
N LYS A 680 35.80 1.84 25.01
CA LYS A 680 35.57 3.28 25.10
C LYS A 680 36.09 3.98 23.84
N LYS A 681 37.31 3.64 23.38
CA LYS A 681 37.89 4.18 22.14
C LYS A 681 36.98 3.91 20.93
N LEU A 682 36.60 2.65 20.69
CA LEU A 682 35.69 2.31 19.59
C LEU A 682 34.37 3.09 19.66
N SER A 683 33.81 3.26 20.86
CA SER A 683 32.60 4.07 21.02
C SER A 683 32.81 5.54 20.69
N LEU A 684 33.96 6.12 21.06
CA LEU A 684 34.31 7.51 20.73
C LEU A 684 34.55 7.68 19.23
N ASP A 685 35.25 6.76 18.57
CA ASP A 685 35.46 6.76 17.12
C ASP A 685 34.11 6.77 16.38
N ILE A 686 33.13 5.97 16.84
CA ILE A 686 31.76 5.98 16.30
C ILE A 686 31.07 7.34 16.55
N LYS A 687 31.28 7.95 17.71
CA LYS A 687 30.67 9.23 18.09
C LYS A 687 31.23 10.39 17.26
N GLU A 688 32.52 10.38 16.95
CA GLU A 688 33.15 11.41 16.11
C GLU A 688 32.53 11.47 14.70
N GLN A 689 32.10 10.32 14.18
CA GLN A 689 31.46 10.21 12.87
C GLN A 689 29.94 10.50 12.89
N GLU A 690 29.37 10.87 14.04
CA GLU A 690 27.92 11.06 14.22
C GLU A 690 27.34 12.09 13.23
N GLN A 691 28.10 13.13 12.89
CA GLN A 691 27.63 14.19 11.98
C GLN A 691 27.45 13.67 10.55
N VAL A 692 28.42 12.91 10.03
CA VAL A 692 28.35 12.30 8.69
C VAL A 692 27.13 11.37 8.59
N ILE A 693 26.91 10.56 9.62
CA ILE A 693 25.79 9.63 9.70
C ILE A 693 24.44 10.38 9.76
N LYS A 694 24.37 11.47 10.52
CA LYS A 694 23.15 12.32 10.59
C LYS A 694 22.84 13.00 9.27
N ASP A 695 23.85 13.49 8.56
CA ASP A 695 23.64 14.17 7.29
C ASP A 695 23.21 13.17 6.20
N TYR A 696 23.82 11.98 6.16
CA TYR A 696 23.35 10.89 5.31
C TYR A 696 21.91 10.46 5.63
N GLU A 697 21.55 10.35 6.92
CA GLU A 697 20.18 10.06 7.32
C GLU A 697 19.18 11.12 6.83
N LYS A 698 19.52 12.42 6.90
CA LYS A 698 18.65 13.50 6.37
C LYS A 698 18.48 13.37 4.85
N TYR A 699 19.54 13.03 4.13
CA TYR A 699 19.49 12.77 2.69
C TYR A 699 18.51 11.62 2.38
N ILE A 700 18.67 10.48 3.06
CA ILE A 700 17.79 9.31 2.89
C ILE A 700 16.33 9.64 3.23
N GLN A 701 16.07 10.42 4.28
CA GLN A 701 14.70 10.86 4.62
C GLN A 701 14.06 11.68 3.50
N LYS A 702 14.82 12.61 2.88
CA LYS A 702 14.33 13.40 1.75
C LYS A 702 14.08 12.54 0.52
N LEU A 703 15.02 11.64 0.21
CA LEU A 703 14.91 10.70 -0.91
C LEU A 703 13.65 9.84 -0.79
N LEU A 704 13.45 9.19 0.36
CA LEU A 704 12.28 8.35 0.62
C LEU A 704 10.96 9.13 0.54
N LYS A 705 10.96 10.42 0.89
CA LYS A 705 9.77 11.28 0.77
C LYS A 705 9.42 11.55 -0.70
N LEU A 706 10.41 11.78 -1.56
CA LEU A 706 10.21 11.96 -2.99
C LEU A 706 9.76 10.65 -3.64
N GLU A 707 10.38 9.53 -3.30
CA GLU A 707 9.97 8.20 -3.78
C GLU A 707 8.54 7.86 -3.40
N ALA A 708 8.11 8.15 -2.16
CA ALA A 708 6.73 7.94 -1.74
C ALA A 708 5.72 8.80 -2.53
N LYS A 709 6.10 10.04 -2.88
CA LYS A 709 5.26 10.91 -3.73
C LYS A 709 5.15 10.34 -5.15
N LEU A 710 6.27 9.92 -5.74
CA LEU A 710 6.32 9.30 -7.06
C LEU A 710 5.48 8.02 -7.11
N ALA A 711 5.65 7.12 -6.13
CA ALA A 711 4.87 5.89 -6.04
C ALA A 711 3.36 6.16 -5.96
N ARG A 712 2.93 7.21 -5.24
CA ARG A 712 1.52 7.61 -5.16
C ARG A 712 0.99 8.14 -6.49
N LEU A 713 1.75 8.99 -7.18
CA LEU A 713 1.36 9.53 -8.48
C LEU A 713 1.30 8.44 -9.55
N ASN A 714 2.34 7.59 -9.63
CA ASN A 714 2.40 6.47 -10.55
C ASN A 714 1.23 5.49 -10.30
N GLY A 715 0.92 5.19 -9.04
CA GLY A 715 -0.23 4.34 -8.69
C GLY A 715 -1.59 4.98 -9.03
N ALA A 716 -1.72 6.30 -8.91
CA ALA A 716 -2.93 7.01 -9.33
C ALA A 716 -3.07 7.04 -10.85
N GLU A 717 -1.97 7.24 -11.58
CA GLU A 717 -1.93 7.17 -13.04
C GLU A 717 -2.33 5.77 -13.53
N GLU A 718 -1.70 4.74 -12.99
CA GLU A 718 -1.93 3.33 -13.34
C GLU A 718 -3.39 2.93 -13.09
N LYS A 719 -3.97 3.33 -11.96
CA LYS A 719 -5.39 3.06 -11.63
C LYS A 719 -6.33 3.70 -12.64
N HIS A 720 -6.05 4.93 -13.06
CA HIS A 720 -6.88 5.64 -14.03
C HIS A 720 -6.71 5.07 -15.45
N LYS A 721 -5.47 4.79 -15.88
CA LYS A 721 -5.16 4.09 -17.14
C LYS A 721 -5.84 2.74 -17.21
N THR A 722 -5.79 1.94 -16.14
CA THR A 722 -6.49 0.65 -16.07
C THR A 722 -8.00 0.79 -16.24
N SER A 723 -8.61 1.83 -15.64
CA SER A 723 -10.03 2.12 -15.81
C SER A 723 -10.38 2.50 -17.24
N LEU A 724 -9.56 3.37 -17.86
CA LEU A 724 -9.73 3.80 -19.25
C LEU A 724 -9.52 2.64 -20.24
N TYR A 725 -8.51 1.80 -20.01
CA TYR A 725 -8.23 0.60 -20.80
C TYR A 725 -9.39 -0.40 -20.75
N LYS A 726 -9.95 -0.69 -19.57
CA LYS A 726 -11.15 -1.53 -19.43
C LYS A 726 -12.37 -0.95 -20.16
N LYS A 727 -12.54 0.39 -20.13
CA LYS A 727 -13.58 1.08 -20.88
C LYS A 727 -13.34 0.99 -22.39
N ALA A 728 -12.10 1.13 -22.84
CA ALA A 728 -11.71 0.99 -24.24
C ALA A 728 -11.99 -0.42 -24.77
N ILE A 729 -11.60 -1.47 -24.04
CA ILE A 729 -11.91 -2.86 -24.40
C ILE A 729 -13.43 -3.10 -24.44
N LYS A 730 -14.16 -2.63 -23.42
CA LYS A 730 -15.62 -2.81 -23.37
C LYS A 730 -16.32 -2.08 -24.51
N ALA A 731 -15.82 -0.90 -24.89
CA ALA A 731 -16.33 -0.14 -26.03
C ALA A 731 -16.01 -0.85 -27.36
N GLN A 732 -14.79 -1.37 -27.53
CA GLN A 732 -14.40 -2.15 -28.72
C GLN A 732 -15.18 -3.45 -28.88
N LYS A 733 -15.61 -4.10 -27.78
CA LYS A 733 -16.43 -5.32 -27.82
C LYS A 733 -17.92 -5.09 -28.01
N ASN A 734 -18.39 -3.84 -27.99
CA ASN A 734 -19.81 -3.53 -28.07
C ASN A 734 -20.22 -3.17 -29.50
N GLU A 735 -20.88 -4.10 -30.19
CA GLU A 735 -21.30 -3.98 -31.60
C GLU A 735 -22.28 -2.81 -31.88
N LYS A 736 -22.86 -2.19 -30.85
CA LYS A 736 -23.82 -1.08 -30.95
C LYS A 736 -23.20 0.32 -30.79
N LEU A 737 -21.89 0.44 -30.56
CA LEU A 737 -21.24 1.74 -30.34
C LEU A 737 -20.62 2.29 -31.63
N ASP A 738 -20.81 3.58 -31.90
CA ASP A 738 -20.19 4.26 -33.04
C ASP A 738 -18.66 4.28 -32.92
N GLN A 739 -17.96 4.06 -34.03
CA GLN A 739 -16.49 4.01 -34.08
C GLN A 739 -15.83 5.29 -33.54
N GLU A 740 -16.42 6.47 -33.78
CA GLU A 740 -15.92 7.74 -33.24
C GLU A 740 -15.90 7.77 -31.71
N LYS A 741 -16.89 7.16 -31.04
CA LYS A 741 -16.94 7.10 -29.58
C LYS A 741 -15.88 6.14 -29.03
N ILE A 742 -15.59 5.06 -29.75
CA ILE A 742 -14.52 4.13 -29.43
C ILE A 742 -13.17 4.84 -29.54
N ASP A 743 -12.95 5.59 -30.62
CA ASP A 743 -11.70 6.31 -30.88
C ASP A 743 -11.45 7.41 -29.83
N ILE A 744 -12.48 8.13 -29.37
CA ILE A 744 -12.37 9.10 -28.27
C ILE A 744 -11.94 8.43 -26.95
N ILE A 745 -12.44 7.22 -26.66
CA ILE A 745 -12.08 6.48 -25.44
C ILE A 745 -10.64 5.96 -25.54
N VAL A 746 -10.24 5.47 -26.70
CA VAL A 746 -8.86 5.00 -26.98
C VAL A 746 -7.88 6.17 -26.92
N GLU A 747 -8.22 7.32 -27.50
CA GLU A 747 -7.43 8.55 -27.45
C GLU A 747 -7.26 9.03 -26.00
N LYS A 748 -8.34 9.02 -25.22
CA LYS A 748 -8.29 9.38 -23.79
C LYS A 748 -7.41 8.45 -22.97
N TYR A 749 -7.36 7.15 -23.30
CA TYR A 749 -6.42 6.21 -22.68
C TYR A 749 -4.97 6.48 -23.13
N ASN A 750 -4.74 6.60 -24.44
CA ASN A 750 -3.42 6.77 -25.03
C ASN A 750 -2.76 8.11 -24.63
N SER A 751 -3.55 9.17 -24.39
CA SER A 751 -3.05 10.51 -24.04
C SER A 751 -2.89 10.73 -22.53
N TYR A 752 -3.61 9.98 -21.70
CA TYR A 752 -3.57 10.21 -20.26
C TYR A 752 -2.21 9.85 -19.68
N ASN A 753 -1.53 10.80 -19.06
CA ASN A 753 -0.35 10.59 -18.24
C ASN A 753 -0.32 11.63 -17.11
N LEU A 754 0.42 11.38 -16.04
CA LEU A 754 0.68 12.37 -15.00
C LEU A 754 2.11 12.93 -15.10
N SER A 755 2.72 12.88 -16.29
CA SER A 755 4.11 13.27 -16.52
C SER A 755 4.38 14.72 -16.10
N GLU A 756 3.43 15.64 -16.28
CA GLU A 756 3.56 17.03 -15.80
C GLU A 756 3.76 17.14 -14.28
N LYS A 757 3.22 16.19 -13.49
CA LYS A 757 3.38 16.15 -12.04
C LYS A 757 4.55 15.26 -11.60
N ILE A 758 4.85 14.23 -12.39
CA ILE A 758 5.90 13.25 -12.10
C ILE A 758 7.29 13.81 -12.44
N ASN A 759 7.44 14.44 -13.62
CA ASN A 759 8.73 14.92 -14.12
C ASN A 759 9.42 15.93 -13.19
N PRO A 760 8.72 16.93 -12.60
CA PRO A 760 9.34 17.85 -11.65
C PRO A 760 9.87 17.14 -10.40
N ILE A 761 9.17 16.11 -9.92
CA ILE A 761 9.58 15.34 -8.73
C ILE A 761 10.74 14.41 -9.07
N ASN A 762 10.77 13.82 -10.26
CA ASN A 762 11.93 13.07 -10.75
C ASN A 762 13.16 13.98 -10.87
N LEU A 763 13.01 15.18 -11.41
CA LEU A 763 14.09 16.17 -11.48
C LEU A 763 14.58 16.58 -10.09
N GLU A 764 13.67 16.82 -9.14
CA GLU A 764 14.01 17.10 -7.74
C GLU A 764 14.78 15.93 -7.10
N LYS A 765 14.36 14.68 -7.37
CA LYS A 765 15.04 13.46 -6.90
C LYS A 765 16.44 13.34 -7.50
N ASP A 766 16.59 13.53 -8.80
CA ASP A 766 17.87 13.40 -9.50
C ASP A 766 18.87 14.48 -9.06
N ASN A 767 18.39 15.71 -8.88
CA ASN A 767 19.21 16.80 -8.32
C ASN A 767 19.65 16.48 -6.89
N LEU A 768 18.74 15.99 -6.03
CA LEU A 768 19.07 15.59 -4.68
C LEU A 768 20.14 14.49 -4.65
N ILE A 769 20.07 13.50 -5.54
CA ILE A 769 21.08 12.44 -5.65
C ILE A 769 22.44 13.03 -6.06
N LYS A 770 22.47 13.88 -7.09
CA LYS A 770 23.70 14.53 -7.58
C LYS A 770 24.36 15.40 -6.51
N GLU A 771 23.58 16.26 -5.84
CA GLU A 771 24.08 17.14 -4.79
C GLU A 771 24.70 16.38 -3.61
N ASN A 772 24.22 15.17 -3.32
CA ASN A 772 24.64 14.38 -2.17
C ASN A 772 25.61 13.23 -2.53
N GLU A 773 26.06 13.11 -3.78
CA GLU A 773 26.92 12.00 -4.22
C GLU A 773 28.21 11.89 -3.38
N LEU A 774 28.84 13.03 -3.08
CA LEU A 774 30.06 13.08 -2.28
C LEU A 774 29.80 12.72 -0.81
N LEU A 775 28.64 13.11 -0.26
CA LEU A 775 28.20 12.72 1.08
C LEU A 775 27.99 11.21 1.16
N VAL A 776 27.36 10.60 0.15
CA VAL A 776 27.14 9.15 0.09
C VAL A 776 28.47 8.39 0.05
N LYS A 777 29.41 8.82 -0.80
CA LYS A 777 30.76 8.23 -0.85
C LYS A 777 31.49 8.35 0.49
N LYS A 778 31.41 9.53 1.12
CA LYS A 778 31.99 9.76 2.45
C LYS A 778 31.38 8.84 3.51
N TYR A 779 30.05 8.73 3.55
CA TYR A 779 29.34 7.84 4.46
C TYR A 779 29.74 6.37 4.27
N GLN A 780 29.76 5.87 3.03
CA GLN A 780 30.17 4.49 2.73
C GLN A 780 31.59 4.19 3.20
N LYS A 781 32.52 5.12 2.97
CA LYS A 781 33.90 5.01 3.47
C LYS A 781 33.94 4.96 5.00
N THR A 782 33.26 5.89 5.66
CA THR A 782 33.20 5.98 7.12
C THR A 782 32.60 4.71 7.75
N ILE A 783 31.50 4.19 7.20
CA ILE A 783 30.87 2.96 7.70
C ILE A 783 31.82 1.77 7.56
N LYS A 784 32.49 1.62 6.41
CA LYS A 784 33.46 0.53 6.18
C LYS A 784 34.66 0.59 7.13
N GLU A 785 35.16 1.79 7.43
CA GLU A 785 36.22 2.01 8.43
C GLU A 785 35.76 1.60 9.84
N LEU A 786 34.58 2.03 10.26
CA LEU A 786 34.00 1.68 11.56
C LEU A 786 33.71 0.18 11.68
N GLU A 787 33.22 -0.46 10.61
CA GLU A 787 33.02 -1.91 10.56
C GLU A 787 34.34 -2.63 10.78
N THR A 788 35.38 -2.26 10.03
CA THR A 788 36.73 -2.85 10.14
C THR A 788 37.30 -2.68 11.55
N LEU A 789 37.16 -1.48 12.16
CA LEU A 789 37.59 -1.24 13.54
C LEU A 789 36.84 -2.11 14.54
N SER A 790 35.52 -2.24 14.39
CA SER A 790 34.70 -3.06 15.27
C SER A 790 34.97 -4.55 15.13
N GLU A 791 35.27 -5.02 13.91
CA GLU A 791 35.62 -6.41 13.64
C GLU A 791 36.96 -6.77 14.26
N LYS A 792 37.98 -5.93 14.06
CA LYS A 792 39.30 -6.08 14.70
C LYS A 792 39.17 -6.11 16.22
N PHE A 793 38.41 -5.18 16.81
CA PHE A 793 38.17 -5.15 18.24
C PHE A 793 37.56 -6.47 18.76
N VAL A 794 36.55 -7.01 18.08
CA VAL A 794 35.93 -8.28 18.50
C VAL A 794 36.87 -9.47 18.29
N GLU A 795 37.66 -9.49 17.21
CA GLU A 795 38.66 -10.54 16.95
C GLU A 795 39.76 -10.58 18.00
N GLU A 796 40.31 -9.42 18.39
CA GLU A 796 41.33 -9.34 19.42
C GLU A 796 40.82 -9.89 20.75
N ILE A 797 39.61 -9.48 21.17
CA ILE A 797 39.02 -9.99 22.42
C ILE A 797 38.73 -11.49 22.33
N SER A 798 38.27 -11.97 21.17
CA SER A 798 38.03 -13.40 20.94
C SER A 798 39.32 -14.21 21.07
N LYS A 799 40.45 -13.71 20.53
CA LYS A 799 41.78 -14.32 20.66
C LYS A 799 42.32 -14.29 22.09
N GLU A 800 42.21 -13.14 22.77
CA GLU A 800 42.69 -12.99 24.15
C GLU A 800 41.92 -13.85 25.16
N THR A 801 40.68 -14.22 24.84
CA THR A 801 39.84 -15.06 25.70
C THR A 801 39.82 -16.52 25.28
N ASP A 802 40.39 -16.85 24.11
CA ASP A 802 40.26 -18.15 23.44
C ASP A 802 38.78 -18.60 23.28
N LYS A 803 37.89 -17.64 23.03
CA LYS A 803 36.45 -17.88 22.82
C LYS A 803 36.03 -17.43 21.43
N VAL A 804 35.97 -18.38 20.49
CA VAL A 804 35.57 -18.15 19.09
C VAL A 804 34.13 -17.66 19.00
N GLU A 805 33.27 -18.04 19.95
CA GLU A 805 31.87 -17.63 19.97
C GLU A 805 31.69 -16.12 20.10
N LEU A 806 32.65 -15.40 20.71
CA LEU A 806 32.61 -13.93 20.79
C LEU A 806 32.62 -13.26 19.41
N LEU A 807 33.11 -13.93 18.36
CA LEU A 807 33.06 -13.40 16.98
C LEU A 807 31.64 -13.10 16.50
N GLN A 808 30.62 -13.78 17.05
CA GLN A 808 29.23 -13.44 16.71
C GLN A 808 28.88 -11.99 17.08
N TYR A 809 29.55 -11.37 18.07
CA TYR A 809 29.34 -9.96 18.43
C TYR A 809 29.66 -8.98 17.31
N LYS A 810 30.44 -9.38 16.29
CA LYS A 810 30.61 -8.61 15.05
C LYS A 810 29.26 -8.23 14.44
N ASN A 811 28.31 -9.17 14.41
CA ASN A 811 26.96 -8.92 13.89
C ASN A 811 26.19 -7.87 14.71
N LEU A 812 26.42 -7.79 16.02
CA LEU A 812 25.80 -6.75 16.85
C LEU A 812 26.41 -5.38 16.60
N TYR A 813 27.73 -5.27 16.53
CA TYR A 813 28.38 -4.00 16.18
C TYR A 813 28.02 -3.55 14.78
N TRP A 814 27.97 -4.47 13.81
CA TRP A 814 27.48 -4.19 12.46
C TRP A 814 26.08 -3.58 12.48
N ASN A 815 25.15 -4.14 13.26
CA ASN A 815 23.80 -3.56 13.42
C ASN A 815 23.79 -2.19 14.11
N ALA A 816 24.79 -1.91 14.94
CA ALA A 816 24.92 -0.62 15.60
C ALA A 816 25.43 0.43 14.64
N ILE A 817 26.44 0.10 13.83
CA ILE A 817 27.05 0.98 12.83
C ILE A 817 26.07 1.23 11.68
N ASN A 818 25.42 0.19 11.17
CA ASN A 818 24.44 0.26 10.06
C ASN A 818 23.01 0.55 10.54
N ALA A 819 22.85 1.25 11.68
CA ALA A 819 21.54 1.48 12.27
C ALA A 819 20.62 2.34 11.39
N VAL A 820 21.18 3.21 10.54
CA VAL A 820 20.43 3.97 9.51
C VAL A 820 19.84 3.00 8.49
N GLU A 821 20.67 2.23 7.79
CA GLU A 821 20.24 1.31 6.73
C GLU A 821 19.21 0.29 7.24
N VAL A 822 19.46 -0.28 8.42
CA VAL A 822 18.54 -1.23 9.07
C VAL A 822 17.26 -0.53 9.53
N GLY A 823 17.34 0.71 10.00
CA GLY A 823 16.19 1.48 10.47
C GLY A 823 15.20 1.83 9.36
N TYR A 824 15.72 2.23 8.20
CA TYR A 824 14.94 2.59 7.02
C TYR A 824 14.61 1.40 6.11
N GLY A 825 15.22 0.23 6.35
CA GLY A 825 14.85 -1.03 5.72
C GLY A 825 15.60 -1.35 4.43
N PHE A 826 16.71 -0.67 4.16
CA PHE A 826 17.63 -1.00 3.07
C PHE A 826 18.40 -2.30 3.39
N GLU A 827 18.73 -2.49 4.67
CA GLU A 827 19.48 -3.66 5.14
C GLU A 827 18.71 -4.49 6.18
N GLU A 828 18.99 -5.80 6.24
CA GLU A 828 18.47 -6.65 7.31
C GLU A 828 19.34 -6.60 8.55
N LYS A 829 18.69 -6.59 9.71
CA LYS A 829 19.39 -6.72 10.98
C LYS A 829 20.07 -8.09 11.06
N LYS A 830 21.40 -8.13 11.07
CA LYS A 830 22.19 -9.35 11.31
C LYS A 830 21.81 -9.97 12.66
N LYS A 831 21.50 -11.26 12.68
CA LYS A 831 21.08 -11.94 13.91
C LYS A 831 22.29 -12.54 14.62
N ILE A 832 22.19 -12.68 15.94
CA ILE A 832 23.12 -13.48 16.75
C ILE A 832 22.33 -14.64 17.32
N TYR A 833 22.87 -15.85 17.18
CA TYR A 833 22.30 -17.05 17.76
C TYR A 833 23.40 -17.90 18.34
N PHE A 834 23.49 -17.91 19.66
CA PHE A 834 24.33 -18.87 20.37
C PHE A 834 23.58 -20.19 20.54
N THR A 835 24.15 -21.30 20.08
CA THR A 835 23.70 -22.64 20.43
C THR A 835 23.84 -22.89 21.94
N LYS A 836 23.18 -23.93 22.47
CA LYS A 836 23.30 -24.26 23.90
C LYS A 836 24.75 -24.56 24.29
N GLN A 837 25.49 -25.23 23.41
CA GLN A 837 26.89 -25.58 23.57
C GLN A 837 27.79 -24.34 23.48
N GLU A 838 27.57 -23.46 22.49
CA GLU A 838 28.27 -22.16 22.40
C GLU A 838 28.02 -21.28 23.62
N LYS A 839 26.79 -21.25 24.16
CA LYS A 839 26.51 -20.52 25.42
C LYS A 839 27.23 -21.10 26.62
N GLN A 840 27.36 -22.42 26.68
CA GLN A 840 28.12 -23.08 27.73
C GLN A 840 29.60 -22.75 27.59
N ASN A 841 30.18 -22.93 26.39
CA ASN A 841 31.55 -22.59 26.07
C ASN A 841 31.92 -21.12 26.39
N LEU A 842 31.00 -20.19 26.09
CA LEU A 842 31.13 -18.76 26.40
C LEU A 842 31.19 -18.45 27.90
N LEU A 843 30.65 -19.33 28.74
CA LEU A 843 30.51 -19.12 30.18
C LEU A 843 31.41 -20.03 31.01
N THR A 844 32.04 -21.04 30.39
CA THR A 844 33.07 -21.85 31.05
C THR A 844 34.31 -21.00 31.26
N ILE A 845 34.72 -20.93 32.53
CA ILE A 845 36.03 -20.43 32.93
C ILE A 845 37.05 -21.44 32.41
N ASN A 846 38.08 -20.95 31.69
CA ASN A 846 39.21 -21.78 31.29
C ASN A 846 40.08 -22.13 32.49
#